data_AF-J3FKE2-F1
#
_entry.id   AF-J3FKE2-F1
#
_cell.length_a   1.000
_cell.length_b   1.000
_cell.length_c   1.000
_cell.angle_alpha   90.00
_cell.angle_beta   90.00
_cell.angle_gamma   90.00
#
_symmetry.space_group_name_H-M   'P 1'
#
loop_
_entity.id
_entity.type
_entity.pdbx_description
1 polymer ?
#
loop_
_entity_poly.entity_id
_entity_poly.type
_entity_poly.pdbx_seq_one_letter_code
_entity_poly.pdbx_strand_id
1 'polypeptide(L)'
;MSQLPSLSQLHDPNAFLRRHLGPDAAEQQAMLDSLGLGSRVELIEQTVPPGIRLNRALDLPPALDEEAALAKLRGYAEQNQVWTSLIGMGYHGTLTPAVILRNVLENPGWYTAYTPYQPEIAQGRLEALLNFQQLTIDLTGLELANASLLDEATAAAEAMALAKRVAKSKSNLFFVDENCHPQTISVVQTRAEGFGFELIVDAVDNLKQHQVFGALLQYPDTHGEIHDLRPLIDHLHAQQALACVATDLLSLLLLTPPGELGADVVFGSSQRFGVPMGYGGPHAAFFASRDEYKRAIPGRIIGVSKDARGNTALRMALQTREQHIRREKANSNICTAQVLLANIASFYAVYHGPEGLKRIAQRVHRLTCILAAGLERKGITRVNRHFFDTLTLEVGGTQTAIIESARAVQINLRILGRGQLGLSLDEACDETTVAKLFDVFLGADHGLSIEDLDAEVLPGGIPQGLLRTSPYLRHPVFSAHHSETEMLRYLKQLENKDLALNQSMIPLGSCTMKLNATSEMIPITWPQFANLHPFVPKEQVVGYGLMIEELERWLCAITGFDAICMQPNSGAQGEYAGLLAIRKYHESRHQGGRDICLIPSSAHGTNPASAQMAGMRVVIVECDEAGNVDLDDLKEKAAQAADKLACLMATYPSTHGVYEEGISEICEVIHHHGGQVYMDGANLNAQVGLARPADIGADVSHMNLHKTFCIPHGGGGPGMGPIGVRAHLAPFVANHPVVPIDGPQPQNGAVSAAPWGSASILPISWMYIAMMGPQLADASEVAILAANYLARHLSGAFPVLYTGRNERVAHECILDLRPLKALTGITEEDVAKRLMDYGFHAPTMSFPVPGTLMVEPTESESKAELDRFIGAMLSIRAEINEVQNGNWPAEENPLKGAPHTLADITGVWARPYSIEQAVTPDAHTKAHKYWPVVNRVDNVYGDRNLFCACVPVDDYR
;
A
#
# COMPACT_ATOMS: atom_id res chain seq x y z
N MET A 1 45.73 -38.19 9.79
CA MET A 1 44.29 -37.87 9.74
C MET A 1 44.14 -36.70 8.79
N SER A 2 43.24 -36.79 7.81
CA SER A 2 42.93 -35.63 6.96
C SER A 2 42.54 -34.46 7.87
N GLN A 3 43.27 -33.36 7.80
CA GLN A 3 42.97 -32.11 8.51
C GLN A 3 41.91 -31.27 7.79
N LEU A 4 41.32 -31.79 6.72
CA LEU A 4 40.28 -31.09 5.98
C LEU A 4 38.96 -31.16 6.76
N PRO A 5 38.27 -30.02 6.94
CA PRO A 5 36.94 -30.02 7.56
C PRO A 5 35.96 -30.86 6.76
N SER A 6 35.00 -31.48 7.45
CA SER A 6 33.90 -32.20 6.81
C SER A 6 32.97 -31.24 6.07
N LEU A 7 32.26 -31.73 5.05
CA LEU A 7 31.30 -30.91 4.30
C LEU A 7 30.22 -30.30 5.22
N SER A 8 29.74 -31.05 6.21
CA SER A 8 28.79 -30.55 7.21
C SER A 8 29.34 -29.41 8.08
N GLN A 9 30.66 -29.35 8.29
CA GLN A 9 31.31 -28.24 9.00
C GLN A 9 31.51 -27.01 8.11
N LEU A 10 31.41 -27.17 6.79
CA LEU A 10 31.51 -26.09 5.80
C LEU A 10 30.13 -25.60 5.32
N HIS A 11 29.06 -26.35 5.59
CA HIS A 11 27.70 -25.90 5.36
C HIS A 11 27.31 -24.85 6.41
N ASP A 12 26.74 -23.75 5.94
CA ASP A 12 26.39 -22.61 6.77
C ASP A 12 24.91 -22.26 6.60
N PRO A 13 24.00 -23.01 7.26
CA PRO A 13 22.57 -22.81 7.11
C PRO A 13 22.08 -21.47 7.69
N ASN A 14 22.91 -20.77 8.48
CA ASN A 14 22.60 -19.46 9.07
C ASN A 14 23.22 -18.31 8.27
N ALA A 15 23.60 -18.53 7.01
CA ALA A 15 24.23 -17.52 6.18
C ALA A 15 23.35 -16.28 6.02
N PHE A 16 22.06 -16.47 5.72
CA PHE A 16 21.11 -15.36 5.55
C PHE A 16 20.88 -14.59 6.86
N LEU A 17 20.78 -15.28 8.00
CA LEU A 17 20.63 -14.62 9.31
C LEU A 17 21.71 -13.56 9.54
N ARG A 18 22.97 -13.85 9.20
CA ARG A 18 24.09 -12.89 9.35
C ARG A 18 24.12 -11.79 8.28
N ARG A 19 23.31 -11.90 7.23
CA ARG A 19 23.07 -10.82 6.26
C ARG A 19 21.90 -9.94 6.70
N HIS A 20 20.89 -10.55 7.30
CA HIS A 20 19.68 -9.88 7.77
C HIS A 20 19.89 -9.10 9.06
N LEU A 21 20.65 -9.66 10.00
CA LEU A 21 21.04 -8.96 11.23
C LEU A 21 22.20 -8.01 10.94
N GLY A 22 22.02 -6.74 11.33
CA GLY A 22 23.07 -5.73 11.21
C GLY A 22 24.22 -5.98 12.20
N PRO A 23 23.95 -6.07 13.52
CA PRO A 23 24.99 -6.28 14.51
C PRO A 23 25.52 -7.71 14.50
N ASP A 24 26.83 -7.87 14.37
CA ASP A 24 27.46 -9.19 14.52
C ASP A 24 27.49 -9.66 16.00
N ALA A 25 27.96 -10.88 16.25
CA ALA A 25 27.98 -11.43 17.61
C ALA A 25 28.82 -10.61 18.61
N ALA A 26 29.92 -10.00 18.17
CA ALA A 26 30.78 -9.19 19.02
C ALA A 26 30.13 -7.83 19.30
N GLU A 27 29.49 -7.24 18.30
CA GLU A 27 28.72 -6.01 18.44
C GLU A 27 27.50 -6.20 19.36
N GLN A 28 26.76 -7.30 19.21
CA GLN A 28 25.66 -7.66 20.11
C GLN A 28 26.14 -7.81 21.55
N GLN A 29 27.29 -8.47 21.79
CA GLN A 29 27.86 -8.57 23.13
C GLN A 29 28.23 -7.19 23.69
N ALA A 30 28.85 -6.32 22.89
CA ALA A 30 29.19 -4.96 23.33
C ALA A 30 27.94 -4.13 23.68
N MET A 31 26.84 -4.30 22.92
CA MET A 31 25.55 -3.67 23.22
C MET A 31 24.98 -4.21 24.54
N LEU A 32 25.00 -5.53 24.76
CA LEU A 32 24.57 -6.15 26.01
C LEU A 32 25.39 -5.67 27.22
N ASP A 33 26.72 -5.61 27.09
CA ASP A 33 27.62 -5.12 28.14
C ASP A 33 27.27 -3.67 28.55
N SER A 34 26.92 -2.82 27.58
CA SER A 34 26.48 -1.44 27.84
C SER A 34 25.14 -1.33 28.58
N LEU A 35 24.30 -2.37 28.44
CA LEU A 35 23.03 -2.53 29.14
C LEU A 35 23.18 -3.24 30.49
N GLY A 36 24.39 -3.69 30.84
CA GLY A 36 24.70 -4.45 32.05
C GLY A 36 24.15 -5.88 32.02
N LEU A 37 24.04 -6.49 30.83
CA LEU A 37 23.43 -7.80 30.62
C LEU A 37 24.46 -8.83 30.13
N GLY A 38 24.33 -10.07 30.57
CA GLY A 38 25.21 -11.17 30.16
C GLY A 38 24.76 -11.89 28.88
N SER A 39 23.50 -11.75 28.45
CA SER A 39 22.98 -12.44 27.26
C SER A 39 21.69 -11.81 26.70
N ARG A 40 21.36 -12.10 25.43
CA ARG A 40 20.05 -11.77 24.84
C ARG A 40 18.89 -12.44 25.60
N VAL A 41 19.09 -13.66 26.10
CA VAL A 41 18.08 -14.36 26.92
C VAL A 41 17.73 -13.52 28.14
N GLU A 42 18.73 -13.01 28.86
CA GLU A 42 18.51 -12.14 30.02
C GLU A 42 17.74 -10.86 29.64
N LEU A 43 18.06 -10.24 28.49
CA LEU A 43 17.30 -9.09 27.98
C LEU A 43 15.81 -9.44 27.78
N ILE A 44 15.53 -10.56 27.12
CA ILE A 44 14.15 -11.01 26.86
C ILE A 44 13.42 -11.32 28.16
N GLU A 45 14.07 -11.99 29.12
CA GLU A 45 13.48 -12.26 30.44
C GLU A 45 13.16 -10.99 31.22
N GLN A 46 13.97 -9.93 31.04
CA GLN A 46 13.71 -8.63 31.65
C GLN A 46 12.63 -7.82 30.93
N THR A 47 12.38 -8.08 29.65
CA THR A 47 11.55 -7.24 28.77
C THR A 47 10.17 -7.85 28.49
N VAL A 48 10.10 -9.14 28.13
CA VAL A 48 8.86 -9.82 27.72
C VAL A 48 8.20 -10.49 28.94
N PRO A 49 6.94 -10.15 29.27
CA PRO A 49 6.27 -10.68 30.45
C PRO A 49 6.23 -12.22 30.48
N PRO A 50 6.53 -12.86 31.63
CA PRO A 50 6.55 -14.32 31.77
C PRO A 50 5.27 -15.01 31.32
N GLY A 51 4.11 -14.39 31.56
CA GLY A 51 2.81 -14.99 31.27
C GLY A 51 2.52 -15.21 29.79
N ILE A 52 3.22 -14.50 28.89
CA ILE A 52 2.96 -14.56 27.44
C ILE A 52 4.12 -15.15 26.63
N ARG A 53 5.25 -15.45 27.28
CA ARG A 53 6.44 -15.97 26.59
C ARG A 53 6.15 -17.35 25.99
N LEU A 54 6.51 -17.53 24.72
CA LEU A 54 6.31 -18.78 23.98
C LEU A 54 7.09 -19.96 24.59
N ASN A 55 8.29 -19.72 25.11
CA ASN A 55 9.16 -20.71 25.79
C ASN A 55 9.40 -22.02 25.01
N ARG A 56 9.27 -21.98 23.68
CA ARG A 56 9.61 -23.07 22.74
C ARG A 56 9.96 -22.46 21.38
N ALA A 57 10.68 -23.20 20.54
CA ALA A 57 10.92 -22.80 19.16
C ALA A 57 9.61 -22.77 18.36
N LEU A 58 9.56 -21.92 17.33
CA LEU A 58 8.50 -21.95 16.34
C LEU A 58 8.53 -23.27 15.56
N ASP A 59 7.35 -23.81 15.26
CA ASP A 59 7.20 -25.00 14.41
C ASP A 59 7.34 -24.59 12.93
N LEU A 60 8.58 -24.29 12.54
CA LEU A 60 8.97 -23.91 11.18
C LEU A 60 10.03 -24.88 10.64
N PRO A 61 10.06 -25.09 9.31
CA PRO A 61 11.16 -25.84 8.69
C PRO A 61 12.52 -25.19 9.00
N PRO A 62 13.61 -25.96 9.04
CA PRO A 62 14.96 -25.40 9.16
C PRO A 62 15.23 -24.34 8.09
N ALA A 63 15.95 -23.29 8.47
CA ALA A 63 16.39 -22.23 7.57
C ALA A 63 17.09 -22.80 6.31
N LEU A 64 16.76 -22.22 5.17
CA LEU A 64 17.44 -22.45 3.89
C LEU A 64 18.47 -21.35 3.66
N ASP A 65 19.55 -21.67 2.94
CA ASP A 65 20.37 -20.61 2.34
C ASP A 65 19.60 -19.93 1.17
N GLU A 66 20.13 -18.79 0.71
CA GLU A 66 19.47 -17.96 -0.30
C GLU A 66 19.22 -18.71 -1.61
N GLU A 67 20.19 -19.52 -2.06
CA GLU A 67 20.12 -20.28 -3.31
C GLU A 67 19.09 -21.42 -3.20
N ALA A 68 19.06 -22.13 -2.08
CA ALA A 68 18.10 -23.20 -1.83
C ALA A 68 16.66 -22.66 -1.71
N ALA A 69 16.48 -21.50 -1.08
CA ALA A 69 15.18 -20.83 -1.00
C ALA A 69 14.69 -20.40 -2.39
N LEU A 70 15.56 -19.75 -3.19
CA LEU A 70 15.26 -19.37 -4.58
C LEU A 70 14.94 -20.60 -5.44
N ALA A 71 15.72 -21.67 -5.33
CA ALA A 71 15.49 -22.90 -6.09
C ALA A 71 14.16 -23.57 -5.72
N LYS A 72 13.81 -23.62 -4.42
CA LYS A 72 12.52 -24.15 -3.96
C LYS A 72 11.36 -23.31 -4.49
N LEU A 73 11.43 -21.98 -4.35
CA LEU A 73 10.39 -21.08 -4.84
C LEU A 73 10.26 -21.13 -6.36
N ARG A 74 11.38 -21.25 -7.08
CA ARG A 74 11.39 -21.45 -8.52
C ARG A 74 10.66 -22.72 -8.93
N GLY A 75 10.81 -23.79 -8.17
CA GLY A 75 10.06 -25.04 -8.36
C GLY A 75 8.54 -24.86 -8.19
N TYR A 76 8.07 -23.93 -7.36
CA TYR A 76 6.67 -23.53 -7.32
C TYR A 76 6.30 -22.69 -8.54
N ALA A 77 7.09 -21.67 -8.85
CA ALA A 77 6.86 -20.79 -9.99
C ALA A 77 6.69 -21.57 -11.31
N GLU A 78 7.51 -22.59 -11.56
CA GLU A 78 7.47 -23.42 -12.77
C GLU A 78 6.22 -24.30 -12.91
N GLN A 79 5.43 -24.46 -11.84
CA GLN A 79 4.14 -25.14 -11.89
C GLN A 79 2.98 -24.22 -12.28
N ASN A 80 3.21 -22.90 -12.31
CA ASN A 80 2.25 -21.97 -12.88
C ASN A 80 2.34 -21.94 -14.41
N GLN A 81 1.20 -21.78 -15.07
CA GLN A 81 1.10 -21.76 -16.53
C GLN A 81 0.80 -20.34 -17.03
N VAL A 82 1.80 -19.70 -17.63
CA VAL A 82 1.65 -18.32 -18.14
C VAL A 82 1.00 -18.37 -19.53
N TRP A 83 -0.32 -18.30 -19.54
CA TRP A 83 -1.14 -18.26 -20.77
C TRP A 83 -1.42 -16.82 -21.20
N THR A 84 -1.75 -16.63 -22.48
CA THR A 84 -2.30 -15.35 -22.95
C THR A 84 -3.70 -15.21 -22.38
N SER A 85 -3.91 -14.26 -21.45
CA SER A 85 -5.15 -14.15 -20.71
C SER A 85 -5.97 -12.94 -21.18
N LEU A 86 -7.01 -13.20 -21.96
CA LEU A 86 -7.90 -12.19 -22.52
C LEU A 86 -9.19 -12.07 -21.71
N ILE A 87 -9.13 -12.33 -20.40
CA ILE A 87 -10.30 -12.34 -19.50
C ILE A 87 -10.84 -10.92 -19.29
N GLY A 88 -9.95 -9.91 -19.23
CA GLY A 88 -10.30 -8.52 -18.94
C GLY A 88 -10.68 -8.32 -17.48
N MET A 89 -11.89 -7.83 -17.21
CA MET A 89 -12.39 -7.62 -15.84
C MET A 89 -11.47 -6.72 -14.98
N GLY A 90 -10.83 -5.72 -15.61
CA GLY A 90 -9.98 -4.74 -14.93
C GLY A 90 -8.48 -5.07 -14.93
N TYR A 91 -8.09 -6.24 -15.47
CA TYR A 91 -6.69 -6.67 -15.57
C TYR A 91 -6.36 -7.03 -17.02
N HIS A 92 -5.29 -6.44 -17.54
CA HIS A 92 -4.92 -6.56 -18.95
C HIS A 92 -3.42 -6.78 -19.08
N GLY A 93 -3.00 -7.57 -20.07
CA GLY A 93 -1.59 -7.69 -20.43
C GLY A 93 -0.98 -6.32 -20.77
N THR A 94 0.24 -6.09 -20.30
CA THR A 94 0.99 -4.85 -20.57
C THR A 94 2.49 -5.17 -20.65
N LEU A 95 3.22 -4.29 -21.30
CA LEU A 95 4.66 -4.38 -21.46
C LEU A 95 5.34 -3.38 -20.54
N THR A 96 5.86 -3.83 -19.40
CA THR A 96 6.69 -2.99 -18.53
C THR A 96 7.99 -2.61 -19.26
N PRO A 97 8.25 -1.32 -19.52
CA PRO A 97 9.50 -0.91 -20.16
C PRO A 97 10.70 -1.36 -19.31
N ALA A 98 11.67 -2.05 -19.94
CA ALA A 98 12.80 -2.64 -19.24
C ALA A 98 13.62 -1.63 -18.42
N VAL A 99 13.71 -0.38 -18.89
CA VAL A 99 14.36 0.71 -18.15
C VAL A 99 13.64 1.04 -16.84
N ILE A 100 12.31 0.95 -16.79
CA ILE A 100 11.51 1.18 -15.57
C ILE A 100 11.57 -0.05 -14.68
N LEU A 101 11.43 -1.25 -15.24
CA LEU A 101 11.58 -2.52 -14.51
C LEU A 101 12.89 -2.52 -13.71
N ARG A 102 14.01 -2.32 -14.41
CA ARG A 102 15.35 -2.41 -13.82
C ARG A 102 15.69 -1.25 -12.88
N ASN A 103 15.35 -0.02 -13.26
CA ASN A 103 15.83 1.18 -12.54
C ASN A 103 14.82 1.75 -11.54
N VAL A 104 13.63 1.15 -11.41
CA VAL A 104 12.61 1.53 -10.43
C VAL A 104 12.15 0.32 -9.61
N LEU A 105 11.52 -0.68 -10.24
CA LEU A 105 10.98 -1.84 -9.50
C LEU A 105 12.08 -2.70 -8.88
N GLU A 106 13.21 -2.87 -9.57
CA GLU A 106 14.37 -3.63 -9.10
C GLU A 106 15.46 -2.74 -8.47
N ASN A 107 15.16 -1.46 -8.20
CA ASN A 107 16.13 -0.51 -7.64
C ASN A 107 15.81 -0.14 -6.18
N PRO A 108 16.66 -0.52 -5.19
CA PRO A 108 16.40 -0.22 -3.78
C PRO A 108 16.34 1.29 -3.47
N GLY A 109 16.92 2.15 -4.30
CA GLY A 109 16.77 3.60 -4.17
C GLY A 109 15.33 4.09 -4.32
N TRP A 110 14.46 3.31 -4.98
CA TRP A 110 13.04 3.63 -5.17
C TRP A 110 12.11 2.89 -4.21
N TYR A 111 12.41 1.63 -3.88
CA TYR A 111 11.47 0.81 -3.11
C TYR A 111 11.72 0.77 -1.60
N THR A 112 12.89 1.18 -1.09
CA THR A 112 13.20 1.01 0.35
C THR A 112 12.75 2.18 1.22
N ALA A 113 12.60 3.39 0.67
CA ALA A 113 12.03 4.52 1.42
C ALA A 113 10.54 4.29 1.72
N TYR A 114 9.98 5.05 2.67
CA TYR A 114 8.55 5.02 2.96
C TYR A 114 7.86 6.36 2.63
N THR A 115 6.63 6.53 3.12
CA THR A 115 5.80 7.72 2.95
C THR A 115 6.63 9.01 3.09
N PRO A 116 6.49 10.00 2.19
CA PRO A 116 7.31 11.21 2.17
C PRO A 116 6.93 12.20 3.29
N TYR A 117 7.01 11.77 4.56
CA TYR A 117 6.80 12.60 5.75
C TYR A 117 7.83 13.75 5.86
N GLN A 118 9.03 13.51 5.35
CA GLN A 118 10.12 14.48 5.30
C GLN A 118 10.33 14.97 3.85
N PRO A 119 9.58 15.98 3.39
CA PRO A 119 9.53 16.36 1.97
C PRO A 119 10.89 16.82 1.41
N GLU A 120 11.76 17.42 2.23
CA GLU A 120 13.05 17.98 1.81
C GLU A 120 14.05 16.93 1.29
N ILE A 121 13.83 15.67 1.67
CA ILE A 121 14.63 14.48 1.30
C ILE A 121 13.77 13.44 0.57
N ALA A 122 12.70 13.90 -0.08
CA ALA A 122 11.71 13.06 -0.78
C ALA A 122 11.15 13.72 -2.05
N GLN A 123 11.81 14.76 -2.57
CA GLN A 123 11.30 15.53 -3.71
C GLN A 123 11.17 14.69 -5.00
N GLY A 124 11.98 13.64 -5.15
CA GLY A 124 11.96 12.76 -6.31
C GLY A 124 10.67 11.98 -6.42
N ARG A 125 10.30 11.20 -5.40
CA ARG A 125 9.03 10.46 -5.39
C ARG A 125 7.81 11.38 -5.30
N LEU A 126 7.93 12.55 -4.64
CA LEU A 126 6.86 13.55 -4.64
C LEU A 126 6.61 14.10 -6.06
N GLU A 127 7.65 14.33 -6.86
CA GLU A 127 7.53 14.76 -8.25
C GLU A 127 6.91 13.66 -9.12
N ALA A 128 7.32 12.40 -8.94
CA ALA A 128 6.71 11.26 -9.62
C ALA A 128 5.21 11.10 -9.31
N LEU A 129 4.81 11.25 -8.04
CA LEU A 129 3.41 11.24 -7.63
C LEU A 129 2.62 12.46 -8.16
N LEU A 130 3.25 13.63 -8.27
CA LEU A 130 2.63 14.79 -8.90
C LEU A 130 2.39 14.56 -10.40
N ASN A 131 3.33 13.88 -11.09
CA ASN A 131 3.13 13.43 -12.47
C ASN A 131 1.97 12.43 -12.59
N PHE A 132 1.84 11.50 -11.63
CA PHE A 132 0.70 10.58 -11.57
C PHE A 132 -0.65 11.32 -11.38
N GLN A 133 -0.68 12.34 -10.54
CA GLN A 133 -1.86 13.20 -10.38
C GLN A 133 -2.19 13.96 -11.67
N GLN A 134 -1.19 14.57 -12.32
CA GLN A 134 -1.39 15.24 -13.60
C GLN A 134 -1.88 14.29 -14.69
N LEU A 135 -1.29 13.09 -14.76
CA LEU A 135 -1.73 12.03 -15.66
C LEU A 135 -3.21 11.71 -15.45
N THR A 136 -3.62 11.55 -14.19
CA THR A 136 -5.00 11.24 -13.84
C THR A 136 -5.94 12.40 -14.17
N ILE A 137 -5.57 13.64 -13.83
CA ILE A 137 -6.30 14.87 -14.15
C ILE A 137 -6.54 14.97 -15.66
N ASP A 138 -5.46 14.87 -16.46
CA ASP A 138 -5.54 15.01 -17.91
C ASP A 138 -6.37 13.90 -18.55
N LEU A 139 -6.21 12.65 -18.12
CA LEU A 139 -6.92 11.54 -18.74
C LEU A 139 -8.39 11.46 -18.33
N THR A 140 -8.74 11.84 -17.10
CA THR A 140 -10.13 11.79 -16.61
C THR A 140 -10.93 13.06 -16.92
N GLY A 141 -10.26 14.17 -17.22
CA GLY A 141 -10.91 15.47 -17.46
C GLY A 141 -11.42 16.13 -16.18
N LEU A 142 -10.93 15.72 -15.00
CA LEU A 142 -11.28 16.28 -13.69
C LEU A 142 -10.12 17.10 -13.11
N GLU A 143 -10.43 17.92 -12.10
CA GLU A 143 -9.54 19.01 -11.66
C GLU A 143 -8.55 18.61 -10.57
N LEU A 144 -8.82 17.51 -9.85
CA LEU A 144 -8.03 17.08 -8.71
C LEU A 144 -7.93 15.56 -8.66
N ALA A 145 -6.73 15.04 -8.41
CA ALA A 145 -6.48 13.62 -8.21
C ALA A 145 -5.66 13.37 -6.94
N ASN A 146 -5.78 12.17 -6.37
CA ASN A 146 -4.98 11.75 -5.22
C ASN A 146 -3.71 10.98 -5.63
N ALA A 147 -2.88 10.63 -4.64
CA ALA A 147 -1.61 9.93 -4.81
C ALA A 147 -1.76 8.41 -4.58
N SER A 148 -2.76 7.84 -5.25
CA SER A 148 -3.22 6.45 -5.31
C SER A 148 -4.13 5.94 -4.19
N LEU A 149 -4.93 4.94 -4.55
CA LEU A 149 -5.65 4.01 -3.67
C LEU A 149 -5.19 2.56 -3.90
N LEU A 150 -5.79 1.60 -3.18
CA LEU A 150 -5.32 0.22 -3.10
C LEU A 150 -5.62 -0.63 -4.33
N ASP A 151 -6.84 -0.55 -4.87
CA ASP A 151 -7.30 -1.19 -6.09
C ASP A 151 -8.61 -0.53 -6.58
N GLU A 152 -9.09 -0.90 -7.77
CA GLU A 152 -10.29 -0.30 -8.36
C GLU A 152 -11.55 -0.49 -7.51
N ALA A 153 -11.71 -1.67 -6.91
CA ALA A 153 -12.91 -2.03 -6.15
C ALA A 153 -13.01 -1.23 -4.85
N THR A 154 -11.89 -1.05 -4.15
CA THR A 154 -11.80 -0.18 -2.97
C THR A 154 -11.94 1.29 -3.34
N ALA A 155 -11.41 1.73 -4.49
CA ALA A 155 -11.64 3.08 -5.01
C ALA A 155 -13.14 3.36 -5.28
N ALA A 156 -13.88 2.37 -5.77
CA ALA A 156 -15.33 2.48 -5.96
C ALA A 156 -16.07 2.67 -4.64
N ALA A 157 -15.70 1.92 -3.61
CA ALA A 157 -16.28 2.06 -2.27
C ALA A 157 -15.95 3.45 -1.66
N GLU A 158 -14.75 3.96 -1.90
CA GLU A 158 -14.39 5.32 -1.47
C GLU A 158 -15.14 6.40 -2.26
N ALA A 159 -15.43 6.17 -3.55
CA ALA A 159 -16.27 7.07 -4.35
C ALA A 159 -17.70 7.15 -3.80
N MET A 160 -18.28 6.02 -3.41
CA MET A 160 -19.57 5.96 -2.73
C MET A 160 -19.55 6.73 -1.39
N ALA A 161 -18.51 6.53 -0.57
CA ALA A 161 -18.36 7.24 0.70
C ALA A 161 -18.18 8.76 0.51
N LEU A 162 -17.39 9.18 -0.48
CA LEU A 162 -17.25 10.58 -0.88
C LEU A 162 -18.60 11.16 -1.31
N ALA A 163 -19.33 10.45 -2.17
CA ALA A 163 -20.64 10.88 -2.64
C ALA A 163 -21.61 11.11 -1.47
N LYS A 164 -21.66 10.20 -0.50
CA LYS A 164 -22.50 10.39 0.69
C LYS A 164 -22.11 11.63 1.50
N ARG A 165 -20.81 11.95 1.59
CA ARG A 165 -20.32 13.11 2.36
C ARG A 165 -20.67 14.45 1.73
N VAL A 166 -20.76 14.54 0.40
CA VAL A 166 -20.86 15.83 -0.31
C VAL A 166 -22.14 16.02 -1.12
N ALA A 167 -22.86 14.95 -1.48
CA ALA A 167 -24.13 15.04 -2.18
C ALA A 167 -25.17 15.80 -1.34
N LYS A 168 -26.04 16.56 -2.01
CA LYS A 168 -27.12 17.32 -1.34
C LYS A 168 -28.43 16.53 -1.25
N SER A 169 -28.56 15.46 -2.04
CA SER A 169 -29.65 14.50 -1.96
C SER A 169 -29.83 13.98 -0.53
N LYS A 170 -31.09 13.78 -0.13
CA LYS A 170 -31.44 13.22 1.19
C LYS A 170 -31.55 11.70 1.19
N SER A 171 -31.40 11.06 0.03
CA SER A 171 -31.50 9.61 -0.08
C SER A 171 -30.39 8.88 0.70
N ASN A 172 -30.70 7.66 1.15
CA ASN A 172 -29.71 6.72 1.65
C ASN A 172 -29.38 5.61 0.64
N LEU A 173 -30.00 5.64 -0.53
CA LEU A 173 -29.80 4.69 -1.61
C LEU A 173 -28.68 5.14 -2.54
N PHE A 174 -27.77 4.23 -2.85
CA PHE A 174 -26.75 4.38 -3.90
C PHE A 174 -27.03 3.37 -5.01
N PHE A 175 -27.00 3.83 -6.26
CA PHE A 175 -27.19 2.97 -7.42
C PHE A 175 -25.86 2.40 -7.89
N VAL A 176 -25.83 1.14 -8.26
CA VAL A 176 -24.68 0.49 -8.88
C VAL A 176 -25.16 -0.13 -10.18
N ASP A 177 -24.54 0.25 -11.29
CA ASP A 177 -24.75 -0.41 -12.57
C ASP A 177 -24.34 -1.88 -12.47
N GLU A 178 -25.25 -2.79 -12.83
CA GLU A 178 -24.97 -4.23 -12.86
C GLU A 178 -23.86 -4.61 -13.85
N ASN A 179 -23.56 -3.74 -14.82
CA ASN A 179 -22.46 -3.90 -15.77
C ASN A 179 -21.12 -3.37 -15.25
N CYS A 180 -21.02 -3.03 -13.97
CA CYS A 180 -19.71 -2.89 -13.33
C CYS A 180 -19.00 -4.25 -13.18
N HIS A 181 -17.68 -4.24 -12.97
CA HIS A 181 -16.95 -5.46 -12.69
C HIS A 181 -17.49 -6.17 -11.42
N PRO A 182 -17.65 -7.50 -11.42
CA PRO A 182 -18.31 -8.23 -10.32
C PRO A 182 -17.56 -8.10 -8.99
N GLN A 183 -16.23 -8.06 -9.00
CA GLN A 183 -15.43 -7.79 -7.81
C GLN A 183 -15.62 -6.36 -7.27
N THR A 184 -15.81 -5.38 -8.15
CA THR A 184 -16.10 -3.99 -7.78
C THR A 184 -17.46 -3.89 -7.09
N ILE A 185 -18.49 -4.52 -7.66
CA ILE A 185 -19.83 -4.61 -7.06
C ILE A 185 -19.75 -5.24 -5.67
N SER A 186 -19.05 -6.37 -5.52
CA SER A 186 -18.95 -7.08 -4.24
C SER A 186 -18.28 -6.25 -3.15
N VAL A 187 -17.18 -5.55 -3.43
CA VAL A 187 -16.51 -4.69 -2.44
C VAL A 187 -17.39 -3.49 -2.06
N VAL A 188 -18.09 -2.88 -3.02
CA VAL A 188 -19.03 -1.78 -2.76
C VAL A 188 -20.18 -2.26 -1.87
N GLN A 189 -20.72 -3.46 -2.12
CA GLN A 189 -21.74 -4.09 -1.27
C GLN A 189 -21.24 -4.29 0.17
N THR A 190 -20.06 -4.90 0.33
CA THR A 190 -19.44 -5.10 1.65
C THR A 190 -19.25 -3.77 2.40
N ARG A 191 -18.81 -2.72 1.70
CA ARG A 191 -18.57 -1.40 2.30
C ARG A 191 -19.86 -0.67 2.64
N ALA A 192 -20.89 -0.75 1.79
CA ALA A 192 -22.19 -0.14 2.06
C ALA A 192 -22.85 -0.75 3.30
N GLU A 193 -22.74 -2.06 3.49
CA GLU A 193 -23.20 -2.75 4.70
C GLU A 193 -22.52 -2.22 5.97
N GLY A 194 -21.21 -1.94 5.90
CA GLY A 194 -20.45 -1.29 6.98
C GLY A 194 -20.95 0.12 7.28
N PHE A 195 -21.16 0.93 6.25
CA PHE A 195 -21.63 2.32 6.41
C PHE A 195 -23.13 2.47 6.72
N GLY A 196 -23.92 1.40 6.57
CA GLY A 196 -25.38 1.46 6.67
C GLY A 196 -26.04 2.16 5.48
N PHE A 197 -25.42 2.10 4.30
CA PHE A 197 -26.01 2.62 3.06
C PHE A 197 -26.88 1.56 2.40
N GLU A 198 -28.00 1.99 1.81
CA GLU A 198 -28.81 1.10 0.96
C GLU A 198 -28.18 1.06 -0.43
N LEU A 199 -28.10 -0.13 -1.02
CA LEU A 199 -27.64 -0.32 -2.40
C LEU A 199 -28.74 -0.92 -3.26
N ILE A 200 -28.76 -0.49 -4.51
CA ILE A 200 -29.44 -1.20 -5.58
C ILE A 200 -28.44 -1.50 -6.70
N VAL A 201 -28.40 -2.76 -7.11
CA VAL A 201 -27.65 -3.21 -8.30
C VAL A 201 -28.69 -3.51 -9.37
N ASP A 202 -28.70 -2.76 -10.45
CA ASP A 202 -29.71 -2.86 -11.51
C ASP A 202 -29.15 -2.32 -12.84
N ALA A 203 -29.88 -2.57 -13.93
CA ALA A 203 -29.58 -2.02 -15.25
C ALA A 203 -29.70 -0.49 -15.23
N VAL A 204 -28.75 0.20 -15.89
CA VAL A 204 -28.71 1.68 -15.96
C VAL A 204 -30.00 2.33 -16.47
N ASP A 205 -30.77 1.65 -17.32
CA ASP A 205 -32.06 2.13 -17.81
C ASP A 205 -33.09 2.30 -16.68
N ASN A 206 -32.94 1.56 -15.59
CA ASN A 206 -33.80 1.64 -14.41
C ASN A 206 -33.41 2.75 -13.44
N LEU A 207 -32.24 3.40 -13.58
CA LEU A 207 -31.75 4.46 -12.69
C LEU A 207 -32.81 5.55 -12.44
N LYS A 208 -33.58 5.91 -13.47
CA LYS A 208 -34.62 6.96 -13.40
C LYS A 208 -35.80 6.63 -12.48
N GLN A 209 -35.93 5.38 -12.07
CA GLN A 209 -36.97 4.87 -11.19
C GLN A 209 -36.60 5.05 -9.70
N HIS A 210 -35.36 5.48 -9.41
CA HIS A 210 -34.83 5.55 -8.05
C HIS A 210 -34.45 6.98 -7.66
N GLN A 211 -34.58 7.29 -6.37
CA GLN A 211 -34.04 8.50 -5.75
C GLN A 211 -32.78 8.14 -4.99
N VAL A 212 -31.63 8.66 -5.42
CA VAL A 212 -30.32 8.21 -4.94
C VAL A 212 -29.46 9.38 -4.46
N PHE A 213 -28.41 9.11 -3.70
CA PHE A 213 -27.39 10.12 -3.38
C PHE A 213 -26.20 10.08 -4.34
N GLY A 214 -26.05 8.99 -5.09
CA GLY A 214 -25.10 8.86 -6.17
C GLY A 214 -25.30 7.57 -6.93
N ALA A 215 -24.60 7.43 -8.05
CA ALA A 215 -24.53 6.19 -8.81
C ALA A 215 -23.09 5.85 -9.17
N LEU A 216 -22.78 4.56 -9.16
CA LEU A 216 -21.59 3.97 -9.76
C LEU A 216 -21.91 3.45 -11.16
N LEU A 217 -21.20 3.99 -12.15
CA LEU A 217 -21.26 3.60 -13.57
C LEU A 217 -19.87 3.12 -14.01
N GLN A 218 -19.79 2.36 -15.10
CA GLN A 218 -18.51 1.91 -15.66
C GLN A 218 -18.37 2.23 -17.16
N TYR A 219 -17.18 2.66 -17.59
CA TYR A 219 -16.93 3.21 -18.93
C TYR A 219 -15.52 2.89 -19.48
N PRO A 220 -15.37 2.04 -20.52
CA PRO A 220 -16.35 1.07 -21.02
C PRO A 220 -16.82 0.12 -19.93
N ASP A 221 -18.01 -0.45 -20.07
CA ASP A 221 -18.57 -1.36 -19.07
C ASP A 221 -17.84 -2.72 -19.01
N THR A 222 -18.23 -3.59 -18.07
CA THR A 222 -17.57 -4.90 -17.94
C THR A 222 -17.70 -5.79 -19.17
N HIS A 223 -18.69 -5.58 -20.03
CA HIS A 223 -18.94 -6.35 -21.26
C HIS A 223 -18.30 -5.70 -22.50
N GLY A 224 -17.64 -4.56 -22.31
CA GLY A 224 -16.95 -3.80 -23.34
C GLY A 224 -17.82 -2.75 -24.02
N GLU A 225 -19.07 -2.55 -23.60
CA GLU A 225 -19.98 -1.56 -24.20
C GLU A 225 -19.56 -0.13 -23.86
N ILE A 226 -19.77 0.78 -24.81
CA ILE A 226 -19.49 2.22 -24.64
C ILE A 226 -20.82 2.97 -24.71
N HIS A 227 -21.28 3.44 -23.55
CA HIS A 227 -22.49 4.25 -23.42
C HIS A 227 -22.17 5.75 -23.38
N ASP A 228 -23.07 6.56 -23.95
CA ASP A 228 -23.07 7.99 -23.70
C ASP A 228 -23.68 8.26 -22.32
N LEU A 229 -22.83 8.61 -21.35
CA LEU A 229 -23.24 8.78 -19.96
C LEU A 229 -23.97 10.10 -19.67
N ARG A 230 -23.93 11.08 -20.58
CA ARG A 230 -24.50 12.44 -20.34
C ARG A 230 -25.95 12.39 -19.85
N PRO A 231 -26.88 11.63 -20.48
CA PRO A 231 -28.27 11.59 -20.03
C PRO A 231 -28.45 10.99 -18.63
N LEU A 232 -27.58 10.06 -18.22
CA LEU A 232 -27.60 9.46 -16.88
C LEU A 232 -27.06 10.46 -15.84
N ILE A 233 -25.96 11.13 -16.16
CA ILE A 233 -25.32 12.14 -15.31
C ILE A 233 -26.26 13.34 -15.11
N ASP A 234 -26.85 13.87 -16.18
CA ASP A 234 -27.83 14.96 -16.11
C ASP A 234 -29.02 14.60 -15.19
N HIS A 235 -29.47 13.34 -15.24
CA HIS A 235 -30.53 12.86 -14.37
C HIS A 235 -30.10 12.78 -12.90
N LEU A 236 -28.88 12.32 -12.60
CA LEU A 236 -28.33 12.31 -11.24
C LEU A 236 -28.20 13.72 -10.67
N HIS A 237 -27.66 14.65 -11.45
CA HIS A 237 -27.52 16.05 -11.05
C HIS A 237 -28.86 16.73 -10.81
N ALA A 238 -29.89 16.42 -11.62
CA ALA A 238 -31.24 16.95 -11.43
C ALA A 238 -31.87 16.57 -10.08
N GLN A 239 -31.46 15.45 -9.48
CA GLN A 239 -31.86 15.02 -8.14
C GLN A 239 -30.79 15.29 -7.07
N GLN A 240 -29.77 16.09 -7.38
CA GLN A 240 -28.66 16.47 -6.49
C GLN A 240 -27.82 15.29 -5.98
N ALA A 241 -27.75 14.22 -6.78
CA ALA A 241 -26.89 13.06 -6.60
C ALA A 241 -25.58 13.23 -7.41
N LEU A 242 -24.57 12.43 -7.10
CA LEU A 242 -23.29 12.43 -7.83
C LEU A 242 -23.15 11.26 -8.81
N ALA A 243 -22.42 11.50 -9.90
CA ALA A 243 -21.99 10.47 -10.83
C ALA A 243 -20.54 10.04 -10.55
N CYS A 244 -20.37 8.79 -10.12
CA CYS A 244 -19.08 8.14 -9.89
C CYS A 244 -18.81 7.15 -11.04
N VAL A 245 -17.72 7.32 -11.78
CA VAL A 245 -17.44 6.52 -12.99
C VAL A 245 -16.14 5.74 -12.84
N ALA A 246 -16.23 4.41 -12.87
CA ALA A 246 -15.08 3.52 -13.06
C ALA A 246 -14.67 3.52 -14.54
N THR A 247 -13.38 3.62 -14.85
CA THR A 247 -12.90 3.75 -16.23
C THR A 247 -11.48 3.21 -16.43
N ASP A 248 -11.11 3.00 -17.70
CA ASP A 248 -9.78 2.52 -18.10
C ASP A 248 -8.93 3.64 -18.72
N LEU A 249 -7.72 3.90 -18.19
CA LEU A 249 -6.84 4.99 -18.67
C LEU A 249 -6.41 4.84 -20.14
N LEU A 250 -6.24 3.62 -20.65
CA LEU A 250 -5.84 3.40 -22.03
C LEU A 250 -7.00 3.73 -22.98
N SER A 251 -8.22 3.36 -22.62
CA SER A 251 -9.43 3.69 -23.38
C SER A 251 -9.64 5.21 -23.47
N LEU A 252 -9.33 5.96 -22.41
CA LEU A 252 -9.47 7.42 -22.36
C LEU A 252 -8.49 8.18 -23.25
N LEU A 253 -7.51 7.52 -23.85
CA LEU A 253 -6.69 8.14 -24.91
C LEU A 253 -7.49 8.34 -26.19
N LEU A 254 -8.55 7.56 -26.41
CA LEU A 254 -9.42 7.63 -27.59
C LEU A 254 -10.85 8.05 -27.27
N LEU A 255 -11.30 7.87 -26.03
CA LEU A 255 -12.66 8.19 -25.59
C LEU A 255 -12.76 9.55 -24.93
N THR A 256 -13.89 10.23 -25.13
CA THR A 256 -14.26 11.44 -24.40
C THR A 256 -14.26 11.10 -22.92
N PRO A 257 -13.42 11.75 -22.12
CA PRO A 257 -13.22 11.33 -20.74
C PRO A 257 -14.44 11.68 -19.88
N PRO A 258 -14.72 10.93 -18.80
CA PRO A 258 -15.97 11.11 -18.06
C PRO A 258 -16.15 12.50 -17.44
N GLY A 259 -15.06 13.22 -17.12
CA GLY A 259 -15.14 14.62 -16.67
C GLY A 259 -15.78 15.55 -17.71
N GLU A 260 -15.52 15.34 -19.00
CA GLU A 260 -16.18 16.07 -20.10
C GLU A 260 -17.64 15.63 -20.32
N LEU A 261 -17.99 14.42 -19.88
CA LEU A 261 -19.37 13.91 -19.85
C LEU A 261 -20.16 14.40 -18.62
N GLY A 262 -19.50 15.07 -17.68
CA GLY A 262 -20.10 15.66 -16.48
C GLY A 262 -19.90 14.88 -15.18
N ALA A 263 -19.08 13.81 -15.17
CA ALA A 263 -18.84 13.01 -13.97
C ALA A 263 -18.30 13.85 -12.80
N ASP A 264 -18.58 13.42 -11.58
CA ASP A 264 -18.14 14.11 -10.34
C ASP A 264 -16.90 13.47 -9.73
N VAL A 265 -16.80 12.14 -9.87
CA VAL A 265 -15.70 11.30 -9.42
C VAL A 265 -15.37 10.31 -10.52
N VAL A 266 -14.09 10.16 -10.84
CA VAL A 266 -13.61 9.20 -11.84
C VAL A 266 -12.45 8.41 -11.25
N PHE A 267 -12.49 7.09 -11.36
CA PHE A 267 -11.49 6.21 -10.75
C PHE A 267 -11.30 4.93 -11.59
N GLY A 268 -10.29 4.14 -11.26
CA GLY A 268 -10.01 2.88 -11.93
C GLY A 268 -8.61 2.38 -11.57
N SER A 269 -8.15 1.33 -12.27
CA SER A 269 -6.79 0.82 -12.15
C SER A 269 -5.82 1.51 -13.12
N SER A 270 -4.60 1.84 -12.67
CA SER A 270 -3.50 2.24 -13.56
C SER A 270 -2.62 1.06 -13.99
N GLN A 271 -3.05 -0.19 -13.76
CA GLN A 271 -2.25 -1.41 -13.97
C GLN A 271 -1.66 -1.50 -15.38
N ARG A 272 -2.50 -1.33 -16.42
CA ARG A 272 -2.08 -1.51 -17.82
C ARG A 272 -1.14 -0.42 -18.34
N PHE A 273 -0.71 0.50 -17.48
CA PHE A 273 0.37 1.45 -17.76
C PHE A 273 1.68 0.89 -17.22
N GLY A 274 2.08 -0.26 -17.77
CA GLY A 274 3.39 -0.86 -17.52
C GLY A 274 3.55 -1.57 -16.18
N VAL A 275 2.50 -1.86 -15.42
CA VAL A 275 2.59 -2.66 -14.18
C VAL A 275 2.09 -4.10 -14.45
N PRO A 276 2.85 -5.16 -14.12
CA PRO A 276 2.42 -6.55 -14.34
C PRO A 276 1.11 -6.90 -13.61
N MET A 277 0.32 -7.85 -14.13
CA MET A 277 -0.96 -8.26 -13.52
C MET A 277 -0.80 -8.85 -12.10
N GLY A 278 0.33 -9.46 -11.80
CA GLY A 278 0.77 -9.86 -10.45
C GLY A 278 -0.16 -10.84 -9.71
N TYR A 279 -0.96 -11.60 -10.45
CA TYR A 279 -2.09 -12.41 -9.96
C TYR A 279 -3.01 -11.67 -8.97
N GLY A 280 -3.22 -10.37 -9.23
CA GLY A 280 -4.16 -9.50 -8.53
C GLY A 280 -3.59 -8.13 -8.16
N GLY A 281 -2.26 -8.03 -8.04
CA GLY A 281 -1.60 -6.80 -7.64
C GLY A 281 -0.13 -7.03 -7.24
N PRO A 282 0.58 -5.96 -6.87
CA PRO A 282 0.01 -4.67 -6.50
C PRO A 282 -0.18 -3.71 -7.69
N HIS A 283 -1.24 -2.89 -7.66
CA HIS A 283 -1.53 -1.86 -8.67
C HIS A 283 -2.02 -0.59 -8.01
N ALA A 284 -1.62 0.58 -8.50
CA ALA A 284 -2.20 1.83 -8.05
C ALA A 284 -3.58 2.04 -8.67
N ALA A 285 -4.59 2.23 -7.83
CA ALA A 285 -5.85 2.79 -8.30
C ALA A 285 -5.76 4.31 -8.37
N PHE A 286 -6.18 4.89 -9.49
CA PHE A 286 -6.30 6.33 -9.63
C PHE A 286 -7.68 6.79 -9.14
N PHE A 287 -7.75 8.00 -8.59
CA PHE A 287 -8.99 8.58 -8.10
C PHE A 287 -8.95 10.10 -8.29
N ALA A 288 -9.88 10.62 -9.10
CA ALA A 288 -10.04 12.04 -9.37
C ALA A 288 -11.47 12.52 -9.05
N SER A 289 -11.58 13.79 -8.68
CA SER A 289 -12.85 14.46 -8.42
C SER A 289 -12.82 15.92 -8.90
N ARG A 290 -13.97 16.60 -8.85
CA ARG A 290 -14.03 18.07 -8.90
C ARG A 290 -13.22 18.68 -7.75
N ASP A 291 -12.63 19.86 -7.95
CA ASP A 291 -11.83 20.57 -6.93
C ASP A 291 -12.68 20.95 -5.70
N GLU A 292 -13.97 21.23 -5.89
CA GLU A 292 -14.89 21.56 -4.78
C GLU A 292 -14.99 20.44 -3.72
N TYR A 293 -14.67 19.19 -4.07
CA TYR A 293 -14.69 18.04 -3.18
C TYR A 293 -13.35 17.74 -2.50
N LYS A 294 -12.31 18.57 -2.67
CA LYS A 294 -10.95 18.35 -2.15
C LYS A 294 -10.85 18.01 -0.65
N ARG A 295 -11.79 18.48 0.16
CA ARG A 295 -11.84 18.17 1.61
C ARG A 295 -12.37 16.76 1.92
N ALA A 296 -13.04 16.10 0.98
CA ALA A 296 -13.66 14.79 1.13
C ALA A 296 -12.89 13.65 0.42
N ILE A 297 -11.85 13.98 -0.36
CA ILE A 297 -11.01 13.00 -1.06
C ILE A 297 -10.31 12.05 -0.07
N PRO A 298 -10.29 10.74 -0.35
CA PRO A 298 -9.54 9.73 0.40
C PRO A 298 -8.04 9.74 0.06
N GLY A 299 -7.22 9.31 1.03
CA GLY A 299 -5.78 9.12 0.83
C GLY A 299 -4.98 10.41 0.68
N ARG A 300 -3.69 10.23 0.34
CA ARG A 300 -2.70 11.30 0.18
C ARG A 300 -2.98 12.12 -1.06
N ILE A 301 -2.62 13.41 -1.02
CA ILE A 301 -2.56 14.30 -2.18
C ILE A 301 -1.21 14.99 -2.13
N ILE A 302 -0.49 15.07 -3.25
CA ILE A 302 0.72 15.88 -3.37
C ILE A 302 0.33 17.28 -3.81
N GLY A 303 0.89 18.28 -3.15
CA GLY A 303 0.69 19.68 -3.45
C GLY A 303 2.02 20.43 -3.57
N VAL A 304 1.96 21.49 -4.36
CA VAL A 304 3.05 22.42 -4.56
C VAL A 304 3.02 23.48 -3.47
N SER A 305 4.18 23.77 -2.91
CA SER A 305 4.43 24.81 -1.93
C SER A 305 5.73 25.53 -2.28
N LYS A 306 6.30 26.22 -1.30
CA LYS A 306 7.61 26.85 -1.38
C LYS A 306 8.48 26.44 -0.19
N ASP A 307 9.79 26.48 -0.39
CA ASP A 307 10.76 26.37 0.69
C ASP A 307 11.02 27.72 1.39
N ALA A 308 11.83 27.71 2.44
CA ALA A 308 12.21 28.91 3.19
C ALA A 308 12.96 29.97 2.36
N ARG A 309 13.45 29.64 1.17
CA ARG A 309 14.08 30.58 0.22
C ARG A 309 13.10 31.08 -0.85
N GLY A 310 11.86 30.60 -0.83
CA GLY A 310 10.84 30.93 -1.82
C GLY A 310 10.90 30.08 -3.09
N ASN A 311 11.75 29.05 -3.16
CA ASN A 311 11.78 28.14 -4.31
C ASN A 311 10.61 27.17 -4.25
N THR A 312 10.15 26.70 -5.40
CA THR A 312 9.13 25.63 -5.50
C THR A 312 9.57 24.37 -4.74
N ALA A 313 8.69 23.85 -3.88
CA ALA A 313 8.90 22.61 -3.14
C ALA A 313 7.61 21.79 -3.01
N LEU A 314 7.71 20.47 -3.08
CA LEU A 314 6.56 19.56 -3.03
C LEU A 314 6.33 19.02 -1.62
N ARG A 315 5.07 18.75 -1.25
CA ARG A 315 4.69 18.08 0.01
C ARG A 315 3.38 17.31 -0.11
N MET A 316 3.08 16.43 0.85
CA MET A 316 1.72 15.88 1.00
C MET A 316 0.78 16.96 1.51
N ALA A 317 -0.26 17.36 0.79
CA ALA A 317 -1.20 18.45 1.10
C ALA A 317 -2.50 17.98 1.81
N LEU A 318 -3.13 18.89 2.56
CA LEU A 318 -4.40 18.67 3.28
C LEU A 318 -4.40 17.41 4.16
N GLN A 319 -3.29 17.16 4.87
CA GLN A 319 -3.07 15.94 5.66
C GLN A 319 -4.11 15.76 6.79
N THR A 320 -4.77 16.85 7.21
CA THR A 320 -5.86 16.78 8.20
C THR A 320 -7.01 15.87 7.78
N ARG A 321 -7.14 15.46 6.52
CA ARG A 321 -8.14 14.48 6.06
C ARG A 321 -7.82 13.04 6.48
N GLU A 322 -6.56 12.76 6.80
CA GLU A 322 -6.00 11.42 6.94
C GLU A 322 -6.10 10.89 8.37
N GLN A 323 -6.02 9.56 8.50
CA GLN A 323 -6.24 8.81 9.73
C GLN A 323 -5.33 9.24 10.90
N HIS A 324 -4.08 9.62 10.64
CA HIS A 324 -3.10 9.93 11.68
C HIS A 324 -3.40 11.26 12.40
N ILE A 325 -4.23 12.13 11.80
CA ILE A 325 -4.71 13.38 12.42
C ILE A 325 -6.17 13.24 12.87
N ARG A 326 -7.07 12.74 12.01
CA ARG A 326 -8.51 12.78 12.27
C ARG A 326 -9.12 11.49 12.83
N ARG A 327 -8.37 10.38 12.94
CA ARG A 327 -8.83 9.13 13.57
C ARG A 327 -10.21 8.69 13.05
N GLU A 328 -11.21 8.48 13.91
CA GLU A 328 -12.61 8.14 13.53
C GLU A 328 -13.34 9.21 12.72
N LYS A 329 -12.74 10.39 12.48
CA LYS A 329 -13.32 11.44 11.63
C LYS A 329 -12.59 11.57 10.30
N ALA A 330 -11.61 10.70 10.03
CA ALA A 330 -10.89 10.70 8.76
C ALA A 330 -11.82 10.33 7.59
N ASN A 331 -11.43 10.70 6.38
CA ASN A 331 -12.25 10.41 5.20
C ASN A 331 -12.20 8.91 4.81
N SER A 332 -11.15 8.20 5.22
CA SER A 332 -10.88 6.80 4.96
C SER A 332 -9.90 6.27 6.02
N ASN A 333 -9.82 4.95 6.18
CA ASN A 333 -8.82 4.30 7.01
C ASN A 333 -7.47 4.09 6.28
N ILE A 334 -7.37 4.40 4.98
CA ILE A 334 -6.16 4.14 4.21
C ILE A 334 -4.91 4.81 4.82
N CYS A 335 -3.83 4.05 4.93
CA CYS A 335 -2.51 4.52 5.38
C CYS A 335 -1.44 4.16 4.33
N THR A 336 -0.95 2.92 4.30
CA THR A 336 -0.19 2.41 3.15
C THR A 336 -1.09 2.39 1.92
N ALA A 337 -0.60 2.86 0.77
CA ALA A 337 -1.32 2.87 -0.51
C ALA A 337 -0.50 2.09 -1.55
N GLN A 338 -0.27 2.64 -2.75
CA GLN A 338 0.40 1.95 -3.87
C GLN A 338 1.41 2.87 -4.59
N VAL A 339 2.21 3.61 -3.82
CA VAL A 339 3.09 4.69 -4.32
C VAL A 339 4.08 4.20 -5.38
N LEU A 340 4.79 3.08 -5.16
CA LEU A 340 5.75 2.55 -6.12
C LEU A 340 5.09 2.28 -7.49
N LEU A 341 3.86 1.78 -7.49
CA LEU A 341 3.16 1.41 -8.71
C LEU A 341 2.55 2.64 -9.40
N ALA A 342 2.12 3.64 -8.63
CA ALA A 342 1.75 4.95 -9.17
C ALA A 342 2.94 5.62 -9.86
N ASN A 343 4.14 5.51 -9.26
CA ASN A 343 5.37 6.00 -9.88
C ASN A 343 5.66 5.26 -11.20
N ILE A 344 5.57 3.93 -11.22
CA ILE A 344 5.76 3.14 -12.46
C ILE A 344 4.78 3.57 -13.55
N ALA A 345 3.49 3.74 -13.23
CA ALA A 345 2.48 4.20 -14.18
C ALA A 345 2.75 5.63 -14.68
N SER A 346 3.23 6.52 -13.80
CA SER A 346 3.66 7.87 -14.19
C SER A 346 4.86 7.84 -15.15
N PHE A 347 5.84 6.96 -14.88
CA PHE A 347 7.04 6.80 -15.70
C PHE A 347 6.73 6.16 -17.04
N TYR A 348 5.79 5.22 -17.08
CA TYR A 348 5.27 4.67 -18.33
C TYR A 348 4.67 5.78 -19.21
N ALA A 349 3.85 6.65 -18.62
CA ALA A 349 3.28 7.78 -19.35
C ALA A 349 4.33 8.82 -19.79
N VAL A 350 5.34 9.10 -18.95
CA VAL A 350 6.47 9.98 -19.29
C VAL A 350 7.28 9.41 -20.45
N TYR A 351 7.56 8.10 -20.43
CA TYR A 351 8.39 7.44 -21.43
C TYR A 351 7.72 7.36 -22.80
N HIS A 352 6.42 7.04 -22.83
CA HIS A 352 5.67 6.94 -24.08
C HIS A 352 5.17 8.30 -24.60
N GLY A 353 4.87 9.22 -23.70
CA GLY A 353 4.24 10.50 -24.02
C GLY A 353 2.84 10.36 -24.64
N PRO A 354 2.16 11.48 -24.95
CA PRO A 354 0.80 11.46 -25.48
C PRO A 354 0.68 10.68 -26.80
N GLU A 355 1.65 10.81 -27.71
CA GLU A 355 1.62 10.14 -29.01
C GLU A 355 1.90 8.65 -28.92
N GLY A 356 2.87 8.23 -28.09
CA GLY A 356 3.19 6.82 -27.89
C GLY A 356 2.03 6.07 -27.22
N LEU A 357 1.44 6.67 -26.19
CA LEU A 357 0.25 6.14 -25.52
C LEU A 357 -0.93 6.04 -26.51
N LYS A 358 -1.20 7.11 -27.27
CA LYS A 358 -2.27 7.10 -28.29
C LYS A 358 -2.06 5.99 -29.32
N ARG A 359 -0.83 5.79 -29.80
CA ARG A 359 -0.49 4.71 -30.72
C ARG A 359 -0.76 3.34 -30.11
N ILE A 360 -0.45 3.13 -28.83
CA ILE A 360 -0.74 1.88 -28.12
C ILE A 360 -2.25 1.65 -28.08
N ALA A 361 -3.03 2.64 -27.63
CA ALA A 361 -4.49 2.55 -27.59
C ALA A 361 -5.11 2.30 -28.98
N GLN A 362 -4.63 3.00 -30.02
CA GLN A 362 -5.07 2.81 -31.40
C GLN A 362 -4.76 1.40 -31.91
N ARG A 363 -3.58 0.85 -31.58
CA ARG A 363 -3.21 -0.51 -31.97
C ARG A 363 -4.13 -1.54 -31.35
N VAL A 364 -4.34 -1.46 -30.03
CA VAL A 364 -5.27 -2.35 -29.31
C VAL A 364 -6.68 -2.25 -29.91
N HIS A 365 -7.18 -1.03 -30.10
CA HIS A 365 -8.50 -0.81 -30.70
C HIS A 365 -8.60 -1.37 -32.13
N ARG A 366 -7.56 -1.17 -32.95
CA ARG A 366 -7.54 -1.63 -34.35
C ARG A 366 -7.54 -3.15 -34.43
N LEU A 367 -6.71 -3.84 -33.64
CA LEU A 367 -6.72 -5.30 -33.56
C LEU A 367 -8.10 -5.83 -33.15
N THR A 368 -8.75 -5.15 -32.21
CA THR A 368 -10.10 -5.50 -31.75
C THR A 368 -11.13 -5.30 -32.86
N CYS A 369 -11.04 -4.23 -33.64
CA CYS A 369 -11.91 -4.00 -34.81
C CYS A 369 -11.71 -5.06 -35.91
N ILE A 370 -10.47 -5.45 -36.18
CA ILE A 370 -10.15 -6.51 -37.16
C ILE A 370 -10.75 -7.84 -36.70
N LEU A 371 -10.56 -8.19 -35.43
CA LEU A 371 -11.12 -9.40 -34.84
C LEU A 371 -12.66 -9.39 -34.93
N ALA A 372 -13.31 -8.31 -34.50
CA ALA A 372 -14.76 -8.17 -34.57
C ALA A 372 -15.27 -8.34 -36.00
N ALA A 373 -14.70 -7.62 -36.97
CA ALA A 373 -15.12 -7.68 -38.36
C ALA A 373 -14.93 -9.08 -38.98
N GLY A 374 -13.80 -9.75 -38.68
CA GLY A 374 -13.54 -11.09 -39.17
C GLY A 374 -14.51 -12.13 -38.61
N LEU A 375 -14.80 -12.06 -37.31
CA LEU A 375 -15.76 -12.96 -36.64
C LEU A 375 -17.20 -12.75 -37.14
N GLU A 376 -17.63 -11.48 -37.29
CA GLU A 376 -18.97 -11.14 -37.81
C GLU A 376 -19.18 -11.62 -39.26
N ARG A 377 -18.16 -11.52 -40.13
CA ARG A 377 -18.22 -12.05 -41.51
C ARG A 377 -18.46 -13.55 -41.57
N LYS A 378 -18.10 -14.27 -40.50
CA LYS A 378 -18.25 -15.72 -40.38
C LYS A 378 -19.44 -16.13 -39.50
N GLY A 379 -20.31 -15.18 -39.18
CA GLY A 379 -21.59 -15.43 -38.54
C GLY A 379 -21.55 -15.46 -37.01
N ILE A 380 -20.42 -15.14 -36.38
CA ILE A 380 -20.37 -14.91 -34.93
C ILE A 380 -21.05 -13.57 -34.64
N THR A 381 -22.03 -13.58 -33.74
CA THR A 381 -22.77 -12.36 -33.40
C THR A 381 -22.11 -11.69 -32.21
N ARG A 382 -21.77 -10.41 -32.36
CA ARG A 382 -21.31 -9.57 -31.26
C ARG A 382 -22.51 -8.97 -30.52
N VAL A 383 -22.47 -9.00 -29.19
CA VAL A 383 -23.53 -8.51 -28.31
C VAL A 383 -23.38 -7.01 -28.06
N ASN A 384 -22.18 -6.57 -27.66
CA ASN A 384 -21.92 -5.15 -27.45
C ASN A 384 -21.80 -4.43 -28.80
N ARG A 385 -22.48 -3.29 -28.96
CA ARG A 385 -22.53 -2.48 -30.18
C ARG A 385 -21.29 -1.61 -30.35
N HIS A 386 -20.76 -1.08 -29.27
CA HIS A 386 -19.55 -0.27 -29.25
C HIS A 386 -18.50 -0.89 -28.34
N PHE A 387 -17.22 -0.64 -28.63
CA PHE A 387 -16.11 -1.19 -27.85
C PHE A 387 -14.82 -0.41 -28.02
N PHE A 388 -13.96 -0.53 -27.02
CA PHE A 388 -12.55 -0.18 -27.10
C PHE A 388 -11.72 -1.42 -27.44
N ASP A 389 -11.57 -2.33 -26.49
CA ASP A 389 -10.71 -3.52 -26.58
C ASP A 389 -11.42 -4.84 -26.26
N THR A 390 -12.67 -4.76 -25.81
CA THR A 390 -13.42 -5.88 -25.25
C THR A 390 -14.62 -6.24 -26.13
N LEU A 391 -14.74 -7.51 -26.49
CA LEU A 391 -15.85 -8.06 -27.27
C LEU A 391 -16.63 -9.06 -26.42
N THR A 392 -17.96 -8.93 -26.43
CA THR A 392 -18.88 -9.96 -25.94
C THR A 392 -19.53 -10.64 -27.14
N LEU A 393 -19.37 -11.96 -27.24
CA LEU A 393 -19.71 -12.75 -28.41
C LEU A 393 -20.73 -13.83 -28.06
N GLU A 394 -21.80 -13.90 -28.85
CA GLU A 394 -22.77 -14.99 -28.84
C GLU A 394 -22.24 -16.13 -29.72
N VAL A 395 -21.97 -17.26 -29.08
CA VAL A 395 -21.40 -18.47 -29.69
C VAL A 395 -22.34 -19.68 -29.53
N GLY A 396 -23.40 -19.57 -28.73
CA GLY A 396 -24.41 -20.60 -28.58
C GLY A 396 -23.83 -21.99 -28.26
N GLY A 397 -24.22 -22.99 -29.03
CA GLY A 397 -23.82 -24.39 -28.82
C GLY A 397 -22.33 -24.69 -29.06
N THR A 398 -21.56 -23.79 -29.68
CA THR A 398 -20.13 -24.02 -29.96
C THR A 398 -19.21 -23.57 -28.82
N GLN A 399 -19.76 -22.96 -27.75
CA GLN A 399 -19.00 -22.42 -26.63
C GLN A 399 -17.94 -23.38 -26.08
N THR A 400 -18.30 -24.65 -25.83
CA THR A 400 -17.38 -25.67 -25.30
C THR A 400 -16.22 -25.95 -26.25
N ALA A 401 -16.51 -26.12 -27.55
CA ALA A 401 -15.48 -26.36 -28.56
C ALA A 401 -14.51 -25.18 -28.69
N ILE A 402 -15.01 -23.94 -28.61
CA ILE A 402 -14.17 -22.73 -28.63
C ILE A 402 -13.26 -22.68 -27.41
N ILE A 403 -13.78 -22.97 -26.21
CA ILE A 403 -12.98 -23.03 -24.98
C ILE A 403 -11.89 -24.11 -25.09
N GLU A 404 -12.21 -25.28 -25.63
CA GLU A 404 -11.23 -26.35 -25.85
C GLU A 404 -10.16 -25.96 -26.87
N SER A 405 -10.53 -25.32 -27.98
CA SER A 405 -9.58 -24.76 -28.96
C SER A 405 -8.70 -23.68 -28.34
N ALA A 406 -9.26 -22.77 -27.53
CA ALA A 406 -8.51 -21.73 -26.82
C ALA A 406 -7.48 -22.35 -25.87
N ARG A 407 -7.89 -23.38 -25.12
CA ARG A 407 -6.99 -24.16 -24.24
C ARG A 407 -5.86 -24.84 -25.02
N ALA A 408 -6.13 -25.39 -26.19
CA ALA A 408 -5.13 -26.05 -27.02
C ALA A 408 -4.02 -25.08 -27.49
N VAL A 409 -4.30 -23.78 -27.56
CA VAL A 409 -3.33 -22.72 -27.90
C VAL A 409 -2.95 -21.82 -26.72
N GLN A 410 -3.29 -22.23 -25.49
CA GLN A 410 -2.96 -21.53 -24.23
C GLN A 410 -3.50 -20.08 -24.16
N ILE A 411 -4.78 -19.91 -24.52
CA ILE A 411 -5.53 -18.65 -24.40
C ILE A 411 -6.66 -18.82 -23.37
N ASN A 412 -6.78 -17.86 -22.46
CA ASN A 412 -7.95 -17.75 -21.57
C ASN A 412 -8.94 -16.73 -22.12
N LEU A 413 -10.22 -17.09 -22.11
CA LEU A 413 -11.37 -16.23 -22.44
C LEU A 413 -12.25 -16.06 -21.20
N ARG A 414 -13.07 -15.01 -21.16
CA ARG A 414 -14.07 -14.83 -20.12
C ARG A 414 -15.34 -15.62 -20.45
N ILE A 415 -15.76 -16.49 -19.54
CA ILE A 415 -17.01 -17.25 -19.69
C ILE A 415 -18.16 -16.42 -19.12
N LEU A 416 -19.14 -16.07 -19.96
CA LEU A 416 -20.30 -15.23 -19.61
C LEU A 416 -21.58 -16.06 -19.60
N GLY A 417 -21.71 -16.98 -18.63
CA GLY A 417 -22.83 -17.90 -18.59
C GLY A 417 -22.83 -18.91 -19.75
N ARG A 418 -24.02 -19.31 -20.22
CA ARG A 418 -24.18 -20.29 -21.31
C ARG A 418 -24.31 -19.58 -22.65
N GLY A 419 -23.52 -19.98 -23.63
CA GLY A 419 -23.60 -19.49 -25.01
C GLY A 419 -22.86 -18.18 -25.28
N GLN A 420 -22.30 -17.51 -24.27
CA GLN A 420 -21.55 -16.25 -24.47
C GLN A 420 -20.12 -16.33 -23.94
N LEU A 421 -19.22 -15.66 -24.68
CA LEU A 421 -17.81 -15.51 -24.32
C LEU A 421 -17.42 -14.04 -24.43
N GLY A 422 -16.65 -13.56 -23.45
CA GLY A 422 -15.98 -12.28 -23.51
C GLY A 422 -14.50 -12.46 -23.81
N LEU A 423 -13.90 -11.50 -24.49
CA LEU A 423 -12.45 -11.39 -24.62
C LEU A 423 -12.02 -9.93 -24.65
N SER A 424 -10.90 -9.61 -24.01
CA SER A 424 -10.32 -8.26 -23.96
C SER A 424 -8.90 -8.31 -24.54
N LEU A 425 -8.65 -7.62 -25.64
CA LEU A 425 -7.30 -7.47 -26.19
C LEU A 425 -6.53 -6.39 -25.42
N ASP A 426 -5.21 -6.46 -25.51
CA ASP A 426 -4.35 -5.59 -24.70
C ASP A 426 -3.03 -5.25 -25.41
N GLU A 427 -2.15 -4.53 -24.72
CA GLU A 427 -0.88 -4.08 -25.29
C GLU A 427 0.06 -5.23 -25.65
N ALA A 428 -0.07 -6.41 -25.03
CA ALA A 428 0.75 -7.58 -25.36
C ALA A 428 0.24 -8.32 -26.62
N CYS A 429 -0.97 -8.00 -27.09
CA CYS A 429 -1.55 -8.60 -28.28
C CYS A 429 -0.94 -8.04 -29.59
N ASP A 430 -0.89 -8.91 -30.60
CA ASP A 430 -0.38 -8.66 -31.94
C ASP A 430 -1.26 -9.35 -33.01
N GLU A 431 -0.86 -9.26 -34.28
CA GLU A 431 -1.54 -9.91 -35.39
C GLU A 431 -1.58 -11.44 -35.23
N THR A 432 -0.51 -12.03 -34.68
CA THR A 432 -0.45 -13.47 -34.38
C THR A 432 -1.54 -13.89 -33.41
N THR A 433 -1.78 -13.07 -32.39
CA THR A 433 -2.84 -13.28 -31.38
C THR A 433 -4.21 -13.26 -32.04
N VAL A 434 -4.47 -12.29 -32.92
CA VAL A 434 -5.74 -12.21 -33.68
C VAL A 434 -5.92 -13.41 -34.62
N ALA A 435 -4.86 -13.87 -35.28
CA ALA A 435 -4.93 -15.04 -36.17
C ALA A 435 -5.31 -16.30 -35.39
N LYS A 436 -4.67 -16.52 -34.23
CA LYS A 436 -5.03 -17.62 -33.32
C LYS A 436 -6.48 -17.53 -32.86
N LEU A 437 -6.99 -16.32 -32.60
CA LEU A 437 -8.38 -16.15 -32.21
C LEU A 437 -9.35 -16.49 -33.35
N PHE A 438 -9.02 -16.18 -34.62
CA PHE A 438 -9.83 -16.68 -35.74
C PHE A 438 -9.85 -18.20 -35.78
N ASP A 439 -8.71 -18.87 -35.65
CA ASP A 439 -8.65 -20.34 -35.59
C ASP A 439 -9.46 -20.90 -34.40
N VAL A 440 -9.37 -20.26 -33.24
CA VAL A 440 -10.07 -20.67 -32.01
C VAL A 440 -11.59 -20.61 -32.17
N PHE A 441 -12.10 -19.53 -32.80
CA PHE A 441 -13.55 -19.32 -32.94
C PHE A 441 -14.16 -19.99 -34.17
N LEU A 442 -13.38 -20.15 -35.25
CA LEU A 442 -13.89 -20.52 -36.57
C LEU A 442 -13.33 -21.85 -37.09
N GLY A 443 -12.27 -22.37 -36.48
CA GLY A 443 -11.48 -23.49 -36.97
C GLY A 443 -10.49 -23.09 -38.07
N ALA A 444 -9.64 -24.04 -38.45
CA ALA A 444 -8.70 -23.86 -39.55
C ALA A 444 -9.41 -23.62 -40.89
N ASP A 445 -8.69 -23.04 -41.86
CA ASP A 445 -9.20 -22.75 -43.20
C ASP A 445 -10.42 -21.81 -43.24
N HIS A 446 -10.58 -20.97 -42.21
CA HIS A 446 -11.62 -19.94 -42.15
C HIS A 446 -11.51 -18.92 -43.31
N GLY A 447 -10.35 -18.81 -43.97
CA GLY A 447 -10.17 -17.98 -45.16
C GLY A 447 -10.26 -16.47 -44.90
N LEU A 448 -9.92 -16.04 -43.67
CA LEU A 448 -9.74 -14.62 -43.36
C LEU A 448 -8.24 -14.31 -43.40
N SER A 449 -7.89 -13.15 -43.93
CA SER A 449 -6.55 -12.60 -43.91
C SER A 449 -6.56 -11.33 -43.06
N ILE A 450 -5.65 -11.23 -42.09
CA ILE A 450 -5.52 -10.02 -41.27
C ILE A 450 -5.07 -8.85 -42.15
N GLU A 451 -4.14 -9.08 -43.09
CA GLU A 451 -3.67 -8.05 -44.01
C GLU A 451 -4.82 -7.49 -44.88
N ASP A 452 -5.69 -8.37 -45.39
CA ASP A 452 -6.85 -7.95 -46.18
C ASP A 452 -7.82 -7.14 -45.32
N LEU A 453 -8.15 -7.64 -44.11
CA LEU A 453 -9.02 -6.93 -43.17
C LEU A 453 -8.45 -5.58 -42.73
N ASP A 454 -7.13 -5.49 -42.57
CA ASP A 454 -6.46 -4.25 -42.16
C ASP A 454 -6.34 -3.24 -43.31
N ALA A 455 -6.24 -3.70 -44.55
CA ALA A 455 -6.29 -2.83 -45.73
C ALA A 455 -7.69 -2.20 -45.95
N GLU A 456 -8.73 -2.77 -45.35
CA GLU A 456 -10.10 -2.30 -45.46
C GLU A 456 -10.46 -1.16 -44.49
N VAL A 457 -11.42 -0.34 -44.91
CA VAL A 457 -12.09 0.64 -44.06
C VAL A 457 -13.14 -0.07 -43.22
N LEU A 458 -12.72 -0.61 -42.09
CA LEU A 458 -13.61 -1.24 -41.11
C LEU A 458 -14.41 -0.19 -40.32
N PRO A 459 -15.67 -0.46 -39.95
CA PRO A 459 -16.39 0.38 -38.99
C PRO A 459 -15.62 0.39 -37.65
N GLY A 460 -15.38 1.60 -37.11
CA GLY A 460 -14.75 1.74 -35.80
C GLY A 460 -15.66 1.23 -34.68
N GLY A 461 -15.07 0.73 -33.60
CA GLY A 461 -15.83 0.28 -32.41
C GLY A 461 -16.31 1.45 -31.54
N ILE A 462 -15.66 2.62 -31.61
CA ILE A 462 -16.00 3.80 -30.79
C ILE A 462 -17.02 4.71 -31.52
N PRO A 463 -18.09 5.17 -30.85
CA PRO A 463 -19.04 6.13 -31.45
C PRO A 463 -18.38 7.45 -31.80
N GLN A 464 -18.72 8.02 -32.97
CA GLN A 464 -18.16 9.29 -33.44
C GLN A 464 -18.33 10.44 -32.42
N GLY A 465 -19.48 10.48 -31.72
CA GLY A 465 -19.78 11.50 -30.71
C GLY A 465 -19.06 11.32 -29.38
N LEU A 466 -18.35 10.20 -29.18
CA LEU A 466 -17.57 9.89 -27.98
C LEU A 466 -16.07 9.76 -28.28
N LEU A 467 -15.62 10.06 -29.50
CA LEU A 467 -14.19 10.16 -29.79
C LEU A 467 -13.60 11.39 -29.09
N ARG A 468 -12.49 11.17 -28.38
CA ARG A 468 -11.77 12.23 -27.69
C ARG A 468 -11.27 13.28 -28.66
N THR A 469 -11.52 14.54 -28.33
CA THR A 469 -10.99 15.69 -29.06
C THR A 469 -10.11 16.59 -28.19
N SER A 470 -10.22 16.48 -26.86
CA SER A 470 -9.42 17.24 -25.92
C SER A 470 -7.96 16.79 -25.93
N PRO A 471 -7.01 17.74 -25.79
CA PRO A 471 -5.61 17.40 -25.58
C PRO A 471 -5.37 16.87 -24.17
N TYR A 472 -4.26 16.15 -23.98
CA TYR A 472 -3.81 15.59 -22.71
C TYR A 472 -2.29 15.52 -22.68
N LEU A 473 -1.71 15.43 -21.48
CA LEU A 473 -0.28 15.28 -21.23
C LEU A 473 0.56 16.37 -21.91
N ARG A 474 0.05 17.60 -21.84
CA ARG A 474 0.71 18.78 -22.45
C ARG A 474 1.91 19.28 -21.63
N HIS A 475 1.99 18.90 -20.36
CA HIS A 475 3.11 19.28 -19.52
C HIS A 475 4.43 18.71 -20.10
N PRO A 476 5.51 19.52 -20.20
CA PRO A 476 6.73 19.09 -20.88
C PRO A 476 7.39 17.82 -20.34
N VAL A 477 7.15 17.45 -19.07
CA VAL A 477 7.62 16.18 -18.49
C VAL A 477 7.21 14.96 -19.33
N PHE A 478 6.03 14.98 -19.96
CA PHE A 478 5.53 13.89 -20.81
C PHE A 478 6.08 13.93 -22.25
N SER A 479 6.99 14.86 -22.55
CA SER A 479 7.56 15.06 -23.89
C SER A 479 9.10 15.14 -23.90
N ALA A 480 9.75 15.15 -22.73
CA ALA A 480 11.18 15.41 -22.60
C ALA A 480 12.06 14.16 -22.40
N HIS A 481 11.48 12.98 -22.15
CA HIS A 481 12.22 11.80 -21.68
C HIS A 481 11.89 10.51 -22.45
N HIS A 482 11.81 10.60 -23.78
CA HIS A 482 11.37 9.47 -24.63
C HIS A 482 12.50 8.54 -25.08
N SER A 483 13.74 9.00 -25.10
CA SER A 483 14.88 8.09 -25.30
C SER A 483 15.19 7.34 -24.00
N GLU A 484 15.62 6.08 -24.10
CA GLU A 484 15.98 5.29 -22.92
C GLU A 484 17.08 5.97 -22.07
N THR A 485 18.01 6.69 -22.72
CA THR A 485 19.07 7.45 -22.01
C THR A 485 18.51 8.64 -21.24
N GLU A 486 17.56 9.39 -21.81
CA GLU A 486 16.93 10.50 -21.09
C GLU A 486 16.07 9.99 -19.94
N MET A 487 15.32 8.89 -20.17
CA MET A 487 14.53 8.26 -19.13
C MET A 487 15.40 7.75 -17.98
N LEU A 488 16.52 7.07 -18.28
CA LEU A 488 17.48 6.63 -17.28
C LEU A 488 18.00 7.80 -16.44
N ARG A 489 18.36 8.93 -17.08
CA ARG A 489 18.83 10.13 -16.39
C ARG A 489 17.75 10.76 -15.52
N TYR A 490 16.52 10.86 -16.03
CA TYR A 490 15.39 11.41 -15.30
C TYR A 490 15.09 10.58 -14.04
N LEU A 491 14.98 9.25 -14.19
CA LEU A 491 14.80 8.33 -13.06
C LEU A 491 15.90 8.50 -12.01
N LYS A 492 17.18 8.57 -12.44
CA LYS A 492 18.29 8.74 -11.51
C LYS A 492 18.32 10.12 -10.85
N GLN A 493 17.92 11.18 -11.57
CA GLN A 493 17.81 12.52 -11.00
C GLN A 493 16.77 12.57 -9.90
N LEU A 494 15.61 11.94 -10.08
CA LEU A 494 14.60 11.85 -9.02
C LEU A 494 15.06 10.96 -7.88
N GLU A 495 15.64 9.78 -8.14
CA GLU A 495 16.18 8.89 -7.10
C GLU A 495 17.18 9.61 -6.20
N ASN A 496 18.07 10.42 -6.77
CA ASN A 496 19.08 11.17 -6.00
C ASN A 496 18.47 12.29 -5.12
N LYS A 497 17.20 12.65 -5.32
CA LYS A 497 16.48 13.61 -4.47
C LYS A 497 15.85 12.96 -3.23
N ASP A 498 15.98 11.64 -3.10
CA ASP A 498 15.32 10.85 -2.08
C ASP A 498 16.34 10.14 -1.18
N LEU A 499 16.15 10.23 0.12
CA LEU A 499 16.88 9.43 1.09
C LEU A 499 16.14 8.11 1.31
N ALA A 500 16.84 6.99 1.10
CA ALA A 500 16.34 5.62 1.18
C ALA A 500 17.33 4.72 1.96
N LEU A 501 17.00 3.44 2.19
CA LEU A 501 17.80 2.55 3.04
C LEU A 501 19.17 2.19 2.45
N ASN A 502 19.38 2.41 1.15
CA ASN A 502 20.69 2.26 0.53
C ASN A 502 21.69 3.39 0.90
N GLN A 503 21.29 4.35 1.73
CA GLN A 503 22.11 5.49 2.16
C GLN A 503 22.36 5.52 3.67
N SER A 504 21.33 5.28 4.49
CA SER A 504 21.40 5.34 5.96
C SER A 504 20.18 4.69 6.59
N MET A 505 20.24 4.42 7.89
CA MET A 505 19.09 4.01 8.69
C MET A 505 17.95 5.04 8.60
N ILE A 506 16.72 4.55 8.46
CA ILE A 506 15.48 5.35 8.55
C ILE A 506 14.72 4.86 9.80
N PRO A 507 14.94 5.43 11.00
CA PRO A 507 14.46 4.85 12.26
C PRO A 507 13.00 5.25 12.58
N LEU A 508 12.10 5.08 11.61
CA LEU A 508 10.68 5.41 11.76
C LEU A 508 9.97 4.42 12.70
N GLY A 509 9.59 4.88 13.89
CA GLY A 509 8.71 4.14 14.80
C GLY A 509 7.42 3.66 14.13
N SER A 510 6.97 2.47 14.50
CA SER A 510 5.81 1.75 13.96
C SER A 510 5.91 1.45 12.45
N CYS A 511 7.09 1.49 11.86
CA CYS A 511 7.28 1.24 10.42
C CYS A 511 8.19 0.06 10.11
N THR A 512 9.04 -0.37 11.04
CA THR A 512 9.98 -1.48 10.87
C THR A 512 10.73 -1.40 9.54
N MET A 513 11.56 -0.36 9.40
CA MET A 513 12.38 -0.11 8.21
C MET A 513 13.58 -1.08 8.11
N LYS A 514 13.29 -2.38 8.09
CA LYS A 514 14.29 -3.46 8.05
C LYS A 514 14.80 -3.71 6.63
N LEU A 515 15.76 -4.63 6.51
CA LEU A 515 16.25 -5.10 5.22
C LEU A 515 15.11 -5.64 4.34
N ASN A 516 15.08 -5.18 3.07
CA ASN A 516 14.37 -5.85 1.98
C ASN A 516 15.43 -6.56 1.14
N ALA A 517 15.67 -7.85 1.38
CA ALA A 517 16.83 -8.51 0.82
C ALA A 517 16.67 -8.73 -0.68
N THR A 518 17.78 -8.62 -1.43
CA THR A 518 17.76 -8.81 -2.89
C THR A 518 17.20 -10.19 -3.28
N SER A 519 17.56 -11.24 -2.55
CA SER A 519 17.04 -12.60 -2.77
C SER A 519 15.53 -12.71 -2.56
N GLU A 520 14.97 -11.93 -1.64
CA GLU A 520 13.51 -11.86 -1.43
C GLU A 520 12.81 -11.11 -2.57
N MET A 521 13.48 -10.12 -3.16
CA MET A 521 12.93 -9.26 -4.22
C MET A 521 12.98 -9.90 -5.62
N ILE A 522 13.99 -10.72 -5.92
CA ILE A 522 14.16 -11.37 -7.25
C ILE A 522 12.88 -12.05 -7.79
N PRO A 523 12.10 -12.82 -7.00
CA PRO A 523 10.97 -13.57 -7.53
C PRO A 523 9.80 -12.72 -8.03
N ILE A 524 9.64 -11.47 -7.57
CA ILE A 524 8.46 -10.66 -7.90
C ILE A 524 8.41 -10.26 -9.37
N THR A 525 9.55 -10.34 -10.08
CA THR A 525 9.66 -10.05 -11.52
C THR A 525 9.75 -11.33 -12.37
N TRP A 526 9.63 -12.53 -11.77
CA TRP A 526 9.51 -13.76 -12.54
C TRP A 526 8.16 -13.79 -13.28
N PRO A 527 8.13 -14.07 -14.59
CA PRO A 527 6.88 -14.09 -15.36
C PRO A 527 5.80 -15.00 -14.76
N GLN A 528 6.22 -16.11 -14.14
CA GLN A 528 5.34 -17.07 -13.48
C GLN A 528 4.66 -16.55 -12.20
N PHE A 529 5.03 -15.38 -11.70
CA PHE A 529 4.31 -14.65 -10.66
C PHE A 529 3.77 -13.32 -11.20
N ALA A 530 4.59 -12.57 -11.94
CA ALA A 530 4.26 -11.23 -12.42
C ALA A 530 3.16 -11.20 -13.50
N ASN A 531 3.07 -12.19 -14.39
CA ASN A 531 2.28 -12.09 -15.62
C ASN A 531 0.97 -12.90 -15.61
N LEU A 532 0.59 -13.47 -14.47
CA LEU A 532 -0.66 -14.22 -14.35
C LEU A 532 -1.84 -13.29 -14.06
N HIS A 533 -2.95 -13.51 -14.76
CA HIS A 533 -4.20 -12.79 -14.54
C HIS A 533 -4.94 -13.33 -13.30
N PRO A 534 -5.47 -12.50 -12.38
CA PRO A 534 -6.02 -12.95 -11.07
C PRO A 534 -7.15 -13.98 -11.16
N PHE A 535 -7.86 -14.02 -12.28
CA PHE A 535 -9.03 -14.89 -12.49
C PHE A 535 -8.76 -16.05 -13.46
N VAL A 536 -7.50 -16.42 -13.71
CA VAL A 536 -7.22 -17.65 -14.45
C VAL A 536 -7.76 -18.90 -13.73
N PRO A 537 -8.07 -19.98 -14.46
CA PRO A 537 -8.46 -21.25 -13.86
C PRO A 537 -7.45 -21.76 -12.81
N LYS A 538 -7.94 -22.40 -11.74
CA LYS A 538 -7.12 -22.87 -10.60
C LYS A 538 -5.98 -23.79 -11.05
N GLU A 539 -6.18 -24.58 -12.11
CA GLU A 539 -5.15 -25.48 -12.66
C GLU A 539 -3.93 -24.76 -13.26
N GLN A 540 -4.01 -23.46 -13.54
CA GLN A 540 -2.89 -22.67 -14.08
C GLN A 540 -2.02 -22.04 -12.98
N VAL A 541 -2.46 -22.09 -11.72
CA VAL A 541 -1.83 -21.37 -10.59
C VAL A 541 -1.47 -22.30 -9.43
N VAL A 542 -1.14 -23.56 -9.74
CA VAL A 542 -0.77 -24.57 -8.74
C VAL A 542 0.42 -24.09 -7.88
N GLY A 543 1.41 -23.47 -8.50
CA GLY A 543 2.57 -22.90 -7.81
C GLY A 543 2.21 -21.78 -6.84
N TYR A 544 1.29 -20.89 -7.23
CA TYR A 544 0.74 -19.88 -6.33
C TYR A 544 0.01 -20.51 -5.15
N GLY A 545 -0.84 -21.51 -5.40
CA GLY A 545 -1.56 -22.24 -4.35
C GLY A 545 -0.60 -22.84 -3.32
N LEU A 546 0.42 -23.59 -3.77
CA LEU A 546 1.41 -24.21 -2.88
C LEU A 546 2.19 -23.18 -2.06
N MET A 547 2.62 -22.07 -2.68
CA MET A 547 3.37 -21.02 -1.99
C MET A 547 2.50 -20.30 -0.94
N ILE A 548 1.25 -19.98 -1.28
CA ILE A 548 0.31 -19.31 -0.37
C ILE A 548 -0.05 -20.24 0.79
N GLU A 549 -0.41 -21.50 0.54
CA GLU A 549 -0.71 -22.48 1.60
C GLU A 549 0.46 -22.67 2.57
N GLU A 550 1.69 -22.72 2.04
CA GLU A 550 2.88 -22.82 2.87
C GLU A 550 3.10 -21.56 3.72
N LEU A 551 2.94 -20.38 3.13
CA LEU A 551 3.02 -19.10 3.84
C LEU A 551 1.94 -19.01 4.93
N GLU A 552 0.69 -19.33 4.63
CA GLU A 552 -0.42 -19.32 5.59
C GLU A 552 -0.13 -20.22 6.80
N ARG A 553 0.39 -21.43 6.57
CA ARG A 553 0.79 -22.34 7.65
C ARG A 553 1.88 -21.75 8.53
N TRP A 554 2.90 -21.13 7.94
CA TRP A 554 3.97 -20.48 8.71
C TRP A 554 3.46 -19.28 9.51
N LEU A 555 2.60 -18.46 8.90
CA LEU A 555 1.96 -17.33 9.57
C LEU A 555 1.07 -17.79 10.74
N CYS A 556 0.34 -18.90 10.61
CA CYS A 556 -0.37 -19.54 11.73
C CYS A 556 0.60 -19.99 12.84
N ALA A 557 1.72 -20.63 12.49
CA ALA A 557 2.71 -21.06 13.48
C ALA A 557 3.29 -19.88 14.27
N ILE A 558 3.62 -18.79 13.57
CA ILE A 558 4.16 -17.53 14.11
C ILE A 558 3.16 -16.83 15.03
N THR A 559 1.88 -16.78 14.66
CA THR A 559 0.88 -15.97 15.36
C THR A 559 0.01 -16.76 16.34
N GLY A 560 -0.01 -18.08 16.22
CA GLY A 560 -0.83 -18.99 17.01
C GLY A 560 -2.29 -19.10 16.56
N PHE A 561 -2.68 -18.45 15.46
CA PHE A 561 -4.02 -18.53 14.89
C PHE A 561 -4.27 -19.84 14.14
N ASP A 562 -5.55 -20.11 13.85
CA ASP A 562 -6.00 -21.36 13.24
C ASP A 562 -6.15 -21.26 11.72
N ALA A 563 -6.39 -20.06 11.19
CA ALA A 563 -6.51 -19.79 9.75
C ALA A 563 -5.99 -18.39 9.39
N ILE A 564 -5.57 -18.22 8.13
CA ILE A 564 -5.17 -16.94 7.54
C ILE A 564 -6.14 -16.56 6.41
N CYS A 565 -6.48 -15.27 6.30
CA CYS A 565 -7.10 -14.70 5.11
C CYS A 565 -6.12 -13.72 4.47
N MET A 566 -5.64 -14.06 3.27
CA MET A 566 -4.63 -13.28 2.53
C MET A 566 -5.20 -12.08 1.75
N GLN A 567 -6.53 -11.98 1.61
CA GLN A 567 -7.18 -11.00 0.73
C GLN A 567 -6.86 -9.52 1.02
N PRO A 568 -6.73 -9.05 2.28
CA PRO A 568 -6.54 -7.63 2.55
C PRO A 568 -5.16 -7.10 2.09
N ASN A 569 -5.16 -6.09 1.23
CA ASN A 569 -3.97 -5.51 0.58
C ASN A 569 -3.35 -4.30 1.31
N SER A 570 -3.63 -4.13 2.60
CA SER A 570 -2.93 -3.20 3.50
C SER A 570 -3.26 -3.52 4.95
N GLY A 571 -2.49 -2.99 5.92
CA GLY A 571 -2.79 -3.19 7.34
C GLY A 571 -4.17 -2.66 7.74
N ALA A 572 -4.53 -1.46 7.27
CA ALA A 572 -5.85 -0.87 7.48
C ALA A 572 -7.00 -1.71 6.87
N GLN A 573 -6.77 -2.36 5.72
CA GLN A 573 -7.72 -3.32 5.16
C GLN A 573 -7.81 -4.60 6.00
N GLY A 574 -6.71 -5.04 6.62
CA GLY A 574 -6.70 -6.15 7.57
C GLY A 574 -7.48 -5.83 8.84
N GLU A 575 -7.39 -4.60 9.37
CA GLU A 575 -8.28 -4.11 10.44
C GLU A 575 -9.74 -4.20 10.04
N TYR A 576 -10.11 -3.57 8.91
CA TYR A 576 -11.47 -3.59 8.41
C TYR A 576 -12.00 -5.03 8.22
N ALA A 577 -11.22 -5.91 7.58
CA ALA A 577 -11.59 -7.31 7.35
C ALA A 577 -11.77 -8.10 8.66
N GLY A 578 -10.89 -7.91 9.64
CA GLY A 578 -11.02 -8.56 10.94
C GLY A 578 -12.26 -8.10 11.72
N LEU A 579 -12.57 -6.81 11.68
CA LEU A 579 -13.77 -6.26 12.30
C LEU A 579 -15.06 -6.73 11.61
N LEU A 580 -15.05 -6.89 10.29
CA LEU A 580 -16.16 -7.51 9.55
C LEU A 580 -16.36 -8.97 9.97
N ALA A 581 -15.29 -9.75 10.13
CA ALA A 581 -15.39 -11.14 10.59
C ALA A 581 -15.99 -11.22 12.00
N ILE A 582 -15.59 -10.33 12.91
CA ILE A 582 -16.18 -10.21 14.25
C ILE A 582 -17.66 -9.86 14.18
N ARG A 583 -18.04 -8.88 13.36
CA ARG A 583 -19.44 -8.46 13.19
C ARG A 583 -20.30 -9.62 12.69
N LYS A 584 -19.87 -10.29 11.61
CA LYS A 584 -20.58 -11.45 11.04
C LYS A 584 -20.67 -12.62 12.01
N TYR A 585 -19.64 -12.84 12.82
CA TYR A 585 -19.67 -13.82 13.89
C TYR A 585 -20.75 -13.49 14.93
N HIS A 586 -20.85 -12.23 15.37
CA HIS A 586 -21.92 -11.80 16.29
C HIS A 586 -23.31 -11.94 15.67
N GLU A 587 -23.48 -11.55 14.41
CA GLU A 587 -24.74 -11.73 13.65
C GLU A 587 -25.16 -13.19 13.55
N SER A 588 -24.21 -14.10 13.30
CA SER A 588 -24.47 -15.55 13.21
C SER A 588 -25.01 -16.16 14.50
N ARG A 589 -24.75 -15.52 15.64
CA ARG A 589 -25.21 -15.93 16.98
C ARG A 589 -26.45 -15.15 17.42
N HIS A 590 -27.09 -14.42 16.51
CA HIS A 590 -28.22 -13.52 16.79
C HIS A 590 -27.87 -12.38 17.77
N GLN A 591 -26.61 -11.95 17.78
CA GLN A 591 -26.08 -10.87 18.62
C GLN A 591 -25.59 -9.68 17.79
N GLY A 592 -26.16 -9.46 16.60
CA GLY A 592 -25.79 -8.36 15.69
C GLY A 592 -25.99 -6.95 16.26
N GLY A 593 -26.66 -6.80 17.41
CA GLY A 593 -26.73 -5.53 18.14
C GLY A 593 -25.44 -5.14 18.88
N ARG A 594 -24.42 -6.01 18.88
CA ARG A 594 -23.08 -5.73 19.40
C ARG A 594 -22.30 -4.88 18.41
N ASP A 595 -22.20 -3.59 18.68
CA ASP A 595 -21.61 -2.58 17.80
C ASP A 595 -20.59 -1.66 18.50
N ILE A 596 -20.33 -1.82 19.81
CA ILE A 596 -19.35 -1.00 20.54
C ILE A 596 -17.94 -1.59 20.36
N CYS A 597 -17.03 -0.77 19.84
CA CYS A 597 -15.60 -1.07 19.73
C CYS A 597 -14.83 -0.22 20.74
N LEU A 598 -14.20 -0.87 21.72
CA LEU A 598 -13.31 -0.21 22.67
C LEU A 598 -11.94 -0.01 22.01
N ILE A 599 -11.37 1.19 22.11
CA ILE A 599 -10.07 1.51 21.49
C ILE A 599 -9.25 2.35 22.46
N PRO A 600 -8.04 1.92 22.88
CA PRO A 600 -7.14 2.74 23.69
C PRO A 600 -6.78 4.06 23.01
N SER A 601 -6.61 5.13 23.78
CA SER A 601 -6.22 6.45 23.28
C SER A 601 -4.88 6.44 22.54
N SER A 602 -4.00 5.50 22.88
CA SER A 602 -2.69 5.28 22.25
C SER A 602 -2.76 4.60 20.88
N ALA A 603 -3.88 3.96 20.51
CA ALA A 603 -3.98 3.18 19.29
C ALA A 603 -3.71 4.01 18.02
N HIS A 604 -3.21 3.35 16.98
CA HIS A 604 -3.00 3.97 15.68
C HIS A 604 -4.30 4.56 15.11
N GLY A 605 -4.18 5.63 14.30
CA GLY A 605 -5.35 6.35 13.79
C GLY A 605 -6.21 5.54 12.82
N THR A 606 -5.67 4.45 12.26
CA THR A 606 -6.39 3.49 11.42
C THR A 606 -7.45 2.73 12.22
N ASN A 607 -7.15 2.31 13.45
CA ASN A 607 -8.06 1.50 14.28
C ASN A 607 -9.45 2.16 14.42
N PRO A 608 -9.58 3.41 14.89
CA PRO A 608 -10.88 4.08 14.99
C PRO A 608 -11.52 4.39 13.63
N ALA A 609 -10.73 4.62 12.58
CA ALA A 609 -11.26 4.81 11.22
C ALA A 609 -11.85 3.50 10.65
N SER A 610 -11.16 2.38 10.84
CA SER A 610 -11.59 1.03 10.44
C SER A 610 -12.83 0.59 11.21
N ALA A 611 -12.91 0.89 12.52
CA ALA A 611 -14.09 0.61 13.33
C ALA A 611 -15.33 1.39 12.86
N GLN A 612 -15.21 2.69 12.62
CA GLN A 612 -16.31 3.48 12.06
C GLN A 612 -16.76 2.93 10.70
N MET A 613 -15.81 2.57 9.85
CA MET A 613 -16.06 2.02 8.52
C MET A 613 -16.72 0.64 8.53
N ALA A 614 -16.49 -0.17 9.57
CA ALA A 614 -17.20 -1.42 9.83
C ALA A 614 -18.60 -1.22 10.45
N GLY A 615 -19.01 0.03 10.70
CA GLY A 615 -20.30 0.38 11.31
C GLY A 615 -20.31 0.32 12.84
N MET A 616 -19.13 0.29 13.48
CA MET A 616 -19.01 0.22 14.94
C MET A 616 -18.96 1.60 15.58
N ARG A 617 -19.50 1.70 16.80
CA ARG A 617 -19.39 2.88 17.67
C ARG A 617 -18.11 2.80 18.48
N VAL A 618 -17.19 3.72 18.21
CA VAL A 618 -15.91 3.82 18.94
C VAL A 618 -16.14 4.41 20.33
N VAL A 619 -15.62 3.72 21.34
CA VAL A 619 -15.51 4.22 22.72
C VAL A 619 -14.04 4.19 23.10
N ILE A 620 -13.47 5.37 23.40
CA ILE A 620 -12.06 5.48 23.78
C ILE A 620 -11.88 4.91 25.18
N VAL A 621 -10.81 4.14 25.39
CA VAL A 621 -10.30 3.71 26.70
C VAL A 621 -9.06 4.54 27.00
N GLU A 622 -8.97 5.09 28.20
CA GLU A 622 -7.85 5.95 28.59
C GLU A 622 -6.57 5.12 28.78
N CYS A 623 -5.43 5.83 28.76
CA CYS A 623 -4.15 5.27 29.19
C CYS A 623 -3.73 5.86 30.54
N ASP A 624 -3.04 5.07 31.35
CA ASP A 624 -2.47 5.53 32.62
C ASP A 624 -1.26 6.47 32.40
N GLU A 625 -0.71 7.03 33.48
CA GLU A 625 0.45 7.93 33.42
C GLU A 625 1.72 7.26 32.87
N ALA A 626 1.81 5.93 32.95
CA ALA A 626 2.89 5.11 32.40
C ALA A 626 2.62 4.70 30.93
N GLY A 627 1.51 5.14 30.33
CA GLY A 627 1.15 4.89 28.94
C GLY A 627 0.56 3.50 28.69
N ASN A 628 0.21 2.73 29.71
CA ASN A 628 -0.49 1.45 29.54
C ASN A 628 -2.00 1.69 29.39
N VAL A 629 -2.75 0.69 28.92
CA VAL A 629 -4.22 0.76 28.95
C VAL A 629 -4.69 0.83 30.42
N ASP A 630 -5.55 1.81 30.73
CA ASP A 630 -6.18 1.90 32.05
C ASP A 630 -7.20 0.76 32.22
N LEU A 631 -6.82 -0.23 33.04
CA LEU A 631 -7.60 -1.44 33.26
C LEU A 631 -8.92 -1.18 34.00
N ASP A 632 -8.96 -0.19 34.89
CA ASP A 632 -10.17 0.14 35.65
C ASP A 632 -11.18 0.84 34.73
N ASP A 633 -10.72 1.79 33.92
CA ASP A 633 -11.52 2.43 32.88
C ASP A 633 -12.00 1.43 31.83
N LEU A 634 -11.15 0.47 31.42
CA LEU A 634 -11.53 -0.61 30.52
C LEU A 634 -12.65 -1.47 31.12
N LYS A 635 -12.51 -1.92 32.38
CA LYS A 635 -13.52 -2.73 33.08
C LYS A 635 -14.84 -1.97 33.20
N GLU A 636 -14.79 -0.69 33.54
CA GLU A 636 -15.96 0.17 33.60
C GLU A 636 -16.66 0.26 32.24
N LYS A 637 -15.93 0.60 31.18
CA LYS A 637 -16.48 0.74 29.81
C LYS A 637 -16.97 -0.58 29.24
N ALA A 638 -16.30 -1.70 29.51
CA ALA A 638 -16.76 -3.03 29.12
C ALA A 638 -18.07 -3.40 29.83
N ALA A 639 -18.19 -3.12 31.12
CA ALA A 639 -19.41 -3.34 31.89
C ALA A 639 -20.56 -2.41 31.46
N GLN A 640 -20.27 -1.15 31.11
CA GLN A 640 -21.26 -0.22 30.55
C GLN A 640 -21.73 -0.62 29.14
N ALA A 641 -20.82 -1.14 28.31
CA ALA A 641 -21.15 -1.63 26.98
C ALA A 641 -21.98 -2.93 27.02
N ALA A 642 -21.70 -3.83 27.97
CA ALA A 642 -22.44 -5.05 28.26
C ALA A 642 -22.82 -5.86 27.01
N ASP A 643 -24.12 -6.00 26.73
CA ASP A 643 -24.69 -6.75 25.61
C ASP A 643 -24.46 -6.09 24.24
N LYS A 644 -23.92 -4.87 24.21
CA LYS A 644 -23.55 -4.13 23.00
C LYS A 644 -22.05 -4.17 22.69
N LEU A 645 -21.22 -4.75 23.57
CA LEU A 645 -19.78 -4.86 23.33
C LEU A 645 -19.49 -5.80 22.15
N ALA A 646 -18.94 -5.25 21.07
CA ALA A 646 -18.52 -6.00 19.90
C ALA A 646 -17.09 -6.49 20.05
N CYS A 647 -16.16 -5.57 20.30
CA CYS A 647 -14.74 -5.89 20.43
C CYS A 647 -13.92 -4.82 21.15
N LEU A 648 -12.68 -5.19 21.46
CA LEU A 648 -11.56 -4.31 21.75
C LEU A 648 -10.60 -4.34 20.56
N MET A 649 -10.06 -3.19 20.17
CA MET A 649 -8.85 -3.11 19.33
C MET A 649 -7.66 -2.68 20.19
N ALA A 650 -6.67 -3.55 20.35
CA ALA A 650 -5.44 -3.25 21.10
C ALA A 650 -4.20 -3.49 20.22
N THR A 651 -3.13 -2.72 20.42
CA THR A 651 -1.84 -2.95 19.75
C THR A 651 -0.88 -3.58 20.76
N TYR A 652 -0.14 -4.61 20.37
CA TYR A 652 0.80 -5.26 21.28
C TYR A 652 2.14 -5.60 20.60
N PRO A 653 3.30 -5.27 21.20
CA PRO A 653 3.48 -4.22 22.22
C PRO A 653 2.79 -2.91 21.82
N SER A 654 2.43 -2.08 22.80
CA SER A 654 1.67 -0.87 22.53
C SER A 654 2.42 0.08 21.59
N THR A 655 1.72 1.05 21.02
CA THR A 655 2.33 2.11 20.21
C THR A 655 3.30 3.00 21.00
N HIS A 656 3.37 2.84 22.32
CA HIS A 656 4.38 3.46 23.18
C HIS A 656 5.71 2.69 23.21
N GLY A 657 5.79 1.53 22.55
CA GLY A 657 7.00 0.70 22.52
C GLY A 657 7.23 -0.08 23.81
N VAL A 658 6.16 -0.47 24.52
CA VAL A 658 6.25 -1.16 25.82
C VAL A 658 5.36 -2.42 25.86
N TYR A 659 5.84 -3.43 26.59
CA TYR A 659 5.08 -4.64 26.91
C TYR A 659 4.23 -4.42 28.15
N GLU A 660 2.91 -4.37 27.98
CA GLU A 660 1.96 -4.27 29.09
C GLU A 660 1.80 -5.62 29.81
N GLU A 661 2.07 -5.67 31.12
CA GLU A 661 1.98 -6.93 31.89
C GLU A 661 0.53 -7.47 32.00
N GLY A 662 -0.48 -6.60 31.88
CA GLY A 662 -1.91 -6.92 32.05
C GLY A 662 -2.65 -7.35 30.77
N ILE A 663 -1.97 -7.55 29.63
CA ILE A 663 -2.64 -7.76 28.34
C ILE A 663 -3.58 -8.99 28.31
N SER A 664 -3.22 -10.09 28.99
CA SER A 664 -4.10 -11.27 29.04
C SER A 664 -5.35 -11.02 29.89
N GLU A 665 -5.24 -10.25 30.99
CA GLU A 665 -6.40 -9.84 31.79
C GLU A 665 -7.32 -8.91 30.98
N ILE A 666 -6.75 -8.01 30.18
CA ILE A 666 -7.49 -7.17 29.24
C ILE A 666 -8.32 -8.04 28.28
N CYS A 667 -7.71 -9.07 27.67
CA CYS A 667 -8.43 -10.01 26.79
C CYS A 667 -9.57 -10.72 27.54
N GLU A 668 -9.30 -11.24 28.74
CA GLU A 668 -10.28 -11.94 29.57
C GLU A 668 -11.49 -11.06 29.92
N VAL A 669 -11.27 -9.79 30.27
CA VAL A 669 -12.36 -8.83 30.55
C VAL A 669 -13.27 -8.68 29.34
N ILE A 670 -12.70 -8.54 28.14
CA ILE A 670 -13.48 -8.38 26.90
C ILE A 670 -14.28 -9.65 26.59
N HIS A 671 -13.65 -10.82 26.71
CA HIS A 671 -14.32 -12.10 26.51
C HIS A 671 -15.43 -12.35 27.54
N HIS A 672 -15.23 -11.95 28.80
CA HIS A 672 -16.23 -12.06 29.87
C HIS A 672 -17.52 -11.30 29.53
N HIS A 673 -17.41 -10.12 28.90
CA HIS A 673 -18.55 -9.32 28.44
C HIS A 673 -19.05 -9.72 27.03
N GLY A 674 -18.53 -10.80 26.46
CA GLY A 674 -18.96 -11.39 25.19
C GLY A 674 -18.43 -10.67 23.94
N GLY A 675 -17.49 -9.75 24.11
CA GLY A 675 -16.76 -9.12 23.01
C GLY A 675 -15.70 -10.05 22.40
N GLN A 676 -15.07 -9.58 21.33
CA GLN A 676 -13.90 -10.21 20.70
C GLN A 676 -12.67 -9.31 20.84
N VAL A 677 -11.47 -9.88 20.75
CA VAL A 677 -10.22 -9.14 20.83
C VAL A 677 -9.58 -9.09 19.45
N TYR A 678 -9.55 -7.89 18.89
CA TYR A 678 -8.74 -7.56 17.73
C TYR A 678 -7.37 -7.06 18.23
N MET A 679 -6.29 -7.75 17.84
CA MET A 679 -4.93 -7.30 18.11
C MET A 679 -4.32 -6.72 16.84
N ASP A 680 -3.87 -5.47 16.88
CA ASP A 680 -3.11 -4.86 15.82
C ASP A 680 -1.68 -5.42 15.83
N GLY A 681 -1.33 -6.14 14.77
CA GLY A 681 -0.05 -6.81 14.59
C GLY A 681 0.99 -5.98 13.83
N ALA A 682 0.83 -4.65 13.74
CA ALA A 682 1.87 -3.78 13.18
C ALA A 682 3.21 -3.89 13.95
N ASN A 683 3.15 -4.19 15.25
CA ASN A 683 4.31 -4.31 16.14
C ASN A 683 4.78 -5.77 16.32
N LEU A 684 4.42 -6.67 15.40
CA LEU A 684 4.77 -8.09 15.49
C LEU A 684 6.29 -8.34 15.44
N ASN A 685 7.10 -7.38 14.97
CA ASN A 685 8.57 -7.50 14.97
C ASN A 685 9.17 -7.66 16.37
N ALA A 686 8.44 -7.26 17.42
CA ALA A 686 8.85 -7.55 18.79
C ALA A 686 8.40 -8.94 19.27
N GLN A 687 7.41 -9.56 18.61
CA GLN A 687 6.77 -10.79 19.08
C GLN A 687 7.25 -12.06 18.39
N VAL A 688 7.64 -12.03 17.11
CA VAL A 688 7.91 -13.25 16.34
C VAL A 688 8.93 -14.14 17.06
N GLY A 689 8.51 -15.36 17.42
CA GLY A 689 9.33 -16.33 18.15
C GLY A 689 9.41 -16.13 19.67
N LEU A 690 8.91 -15.01 20.20
CA LEU A 690 8.94 -14.64 21.62
C LEU A 690 7.56 -14.73 22.29
N ALA A 691 6.50 -14.32 21.58
CA ALA A 691 5.11 -14.39 22.01
C ALA A 691 4.20 -14.57 20.78
N ARG A 692 2.97 -15.03 20.99
CA ARG A 692 2.01 -15.24 19.90
C ARG A 692 0.68 -14.55 20.23
N PRO A 693 0.17 -13.62 19.40
CA PRO A 693 -1.07 -12.88 19.67
C PRO A 693 -2.23 -13.76 20.10
N ALA A 694 -2.40 -14.90 19.42
CA ALA A 694 -3.48 -15.80 19.70
C ALA A 694 -3.34 -16.43 21.10
N ASP A 695 -2.14 -16.80 21.53
CA ASP A 695 -1.88 -17.38 22.86
C ASP A 695 -2.08 -16.36 23.98
N ILE A 696 -1.92 -15.05 23.69
CA ILE A 696 -2.19 -13.96 24.62
C ILE A 696 -3.70 -13.79 24.88
N GLY A 697 -4.53 -14.10 23.87
CA GLY A 697 -5.99 -13.99 23.94
C GLY A 697 -6.63 -13.27 22.75
N ALA A 698 -5.86 -12.91 21.70
CA ALA A 698 -6.43 -12.33 20.50
C ALA A 698 -7.31 -13.34 19.73
N ASP A 699 -8.45 -12.88 19.23
CA ASP A 699 -9.32 -13.65 18.33
C ASP A 699 -8.94 -13.45 16.87
N VAL A 700 -8.44 -12.26 16.53
CA VAL A 700 -7.99 -11.88 15.20
C VAL A 700 -6.86 -10.86 15.28
N SER A 701 -5.92 -10.94 14.35
CA SER A 701 -4.87 -9.92 14.15
C SER A 701 -4.58 -9.76 12.68
N HIS A 702 -4.38 -8.53 12.23
CA HIS A 702 -3.69 -8.32 10.95
C HIS A 702 -2.18 -8.38 11.12
N MET A 703 -1.46 -8.53 10.02
CA MET A 703 0.00 -8.55 9.98
C MET A 703 0.48 -7.63 8.85
N ASN A 704 1.32 -6.64 9.15
CA ASN A 704 1.94 -5.83 8.10
C ASN A 704 3.12 -6.59 7.50
N LEU A 705 2.91 -7.27 6.38
CA LEU A 705 4.01 -7.94 5.68
C LEU A 705 5.10 -6.96 5.20
N HIS A 706 4.70 -5.71 4.95
CA HIS A 706 5.56 -4.58 4.56
C HIS A 706 6.25 -3.87 5.74
N LYS A 707 6.16 -4.45 6.93
CA LYS A 707 6.93 -4.05 8.12
C LYS A 707 7.72 -5.26 8.59
N THR A 708 7.04 -6.21 9.23
CA THR A 708 7.67 -7.35 9.91
C THR A 708 8.28 -8.37 8.94
N PHE A 709 7.71 -8.52 7.73
CA PHE A 709 8.06 -9.61 6.80
C PHE A 709 8.61 -9.12 5.46
N CYS A 710 9.39 -8.04 5.51
CA CYS A 710 10.31 -7.57 4.47
C CYS A 710 9.72 -7.10 3.13
N ILE A 711 8.39 -7.08 2.93
CA ILE A 711 7.84 -6.39 1.74
C ILE A 711 8.32 -4.93 1.75
N PRO A 712 8.84 -4.40 0.62
CA PRO A 712 9.41 -3.06 0.60
C PRO A 712 8.35 -1.98 0.80
N HIS A 713 8.75 -0.93 1.51
CA HIS A 713 7.90 0.21 1.85
C HIS A 713 7.44 1.03 0.64
N GLY A 714 8.17 1.01 -0.46
CA GLY A 714 7.75 1.50 -1.78
C GLY A 714 7.49 3.01 -1.88
N GLY A 715 8.04 3.81 -0.96
CA GLY A 715 7.74 5.24 -0.83
C GLY A 715 6.36 5.53 -0.22
N GLY A 716 5.67 4.52 0.32
CA GLY A 716 4.31 4.61 0.86
C GLY A 716 3.34 3.56 0.31
N GLY A 717 3.84 2.43 -0.19
CA GLY A 717 3.09 1.33 -0.80
C GLY A 717 3.86 0.67 -1.95
N PRO A 718 3.83 -0.66 -2.10
CA PRO A 718 2.70 -1.51 -1.72
C PRO A 718 2.72 -2.03 -0.29
N GLY A 719 1.59 -2.58 0.15
CA GLY A 719 1.48 -3.36 1.37
C GLY A 719 0.64 -4.62 1.18
N MET A 720 0.75 -5.54 2.14
CA MET A 720 -0.19 -6.64 2.37
C MET A 720 -0.50 -6.69 3.86
N GLY A 721 -1.77 -6.96 4.18
CA GLY A 721 -2.29 -7.00 5.54
C GLY A 721 -3.12 -8.25 5.84
N PRO A 722 -2.60 -9.47 5.61
CA PRO A 722 -3.33 -10.69 5.91
C PRO A 722 -3.79 -10.71 7.38
N ILE A 723 -4.93 -11.34 7.62
CA ILE A 723 -5.45 -11.54 8.98
C ILE A 723 -5.29 -12.98 9.40
N GLY A 724 -4.74 -13.21 10.59
CA GLY A 724 -4.87 -14.48 11.30
C GLY A 724 -6.09 -14.46 12.20
N VAL A 725 -6.84 -15.55 12.22
CA VAL A 725 -8.09 -15.67 12.98
C VAL A 725 -8.17 -16.98 13.75
N ARG A 726 -8.83 -16.95 14.90
CA ARG A 726 -9.23 -18.15 15.65
C ARG A 726 -10.30 -18.93 14.87
N ALA A 727 -10.37 -20.24 15.14
CA ALA A 727 -11.20 -21.17 14.39
C ALA A 727 -12.69 -20.74 14.30
N HIS A 728 -13.24 -20.10 15.32
CA HIS A 728 -14.63 -19.64 15.30
C HIS A 728 -14.89 -18.43 14.39
N LEU A 729 -13.85 -17.66 14.04
CA LEU A 729 -13.95 -16.54 13.10
C LEU A 729 -13.65 -16.94 11.65
N ALA A 730 -12.97 -18.07 11.41
CA ALA A 730 -12.56 -18.51 10.08
C ALA A 730 -13.71 -18.59 9.04
N PRO A 731 -14.93 -19.05 9.36
CA PRO A 731 -16.03 -19.03 8.39
C PRO A 731 -16.52 -17.63 7.98
N PHE A 732 -16.16 -16.58 8.73
CA PHE A 732 -16.71 -15.24 8.61
C PHE A 732 -15.76 -14.24 7.92
N VAL A 733 -14.54 -14.65 7.58
CA VAL A 733 -13.61 -13.83 6.80
C VAL A 733 -14.09 -13.64 5.36
N ALA A 734 -13.47 -12.70 4.64
CA ALA A 734 -13.88 -12.34 3.28
C ALA A 734 -13.77 -13.53 2.30
N ASN A 735 -14.70 -13.59 1.33
CA ASN A 735 -14.62 -14.49 0.17
C ASN A 735 -14.51 -13.62 -1.11
N HIS A 736 -14.63 -14.19 -2.31
CA HIS A 736 -14.49 -13.45 -3.56
C HIS A 736 -15.49 -13.94 -4.63
N PRO A 737 -16.18 -13.03 -5.36
CA PRO A 737 -17.28 -13.41 -6.26
C PRO A 737 -16.83 -14.15 -7.53
N VAL A 738 -15.59 -13.94 -7.98
CA VAL A 738 -15.07 -14.54 -9.22
C VAL A 738 -14.31 -15.85 -8.96
N VAL A 739 -13.56 -15.90 -7.87
CA VAL A 739 -12.71 -17.04 -7.49
C VAL A 739 -13.05 -17.37 -6.04
N PRO A 740 -14.04 -18.23 -5.79
CA PRO A 740 -14.42 -18.61 -4.44
C PRO A 740 -13.25 -19.27 -3.69
N ILE A 741 -13.03 -18.79 -2.47
CA ILE A 741 -12.02 -19.28 -1.54
C ILE A 741 -12.68 -20.35 -0.66
N ASP A 742 -11.99 -21.48 -0.48
CA ASP A 742 -12.45 -22.60 0.33
C ASP A 742 -12.25 -22.28 1.83
N GLY A 743 -13.24 -22.59 2.67
CA GLY A 743 -13.22 -22.31 4.12
C GLY A 743 -14.21 -21.21 4.54
N PRO A 744 -14.05 -19.96 4.08
CA PRO A 744 -15.01 -18.89 4.33
C PRO A 744 -16.40 -19.20 3.73
N GLN A 745 -17.45 -18.66 4.34
CA GLN A 745 -18.80 -18.80 3.81
C GLN A 745 -18.91 -18.19 2.39
N PRO A 746 -19.51 -18.89 1.40
CA PRO A 746 -19.56 -18.42 0.00
C PRO A 746 -20.29 -17.09 -0.19
N GLN A 747 -21.23 -16.75 0.69
CA GLN A 747 -21.98 -15.49 0.67
C GLN A 747 -21.20 -14.30 1.22
N ASN A 748 -20.00 -14.49 1.78
CA ASN A 748 -19.21 -13.38 2.26
C ASN A 748 -18.68 -12.54 1.09
N GLY A 749 -18.93 -11.23 1.14
CA GLY A 749 -18.38 -10.31 0.15
C GLY A 749 -16.85 -10.15 0.25
N ALA A 750 -16.29 -9.56 -0.79
CA ALA A 750 -14.87 -9.25 -0.88
C ALA A 750 -14.54 -7.93 -0.15
N VAL A 751 -13.29 -7.81 0.30
CA VAL A 751 -12.69 -6.58 0.82
C VAL A 751 -11.66 -5.96 -0.14
N SER A 752 -11.11 -6.76 -1.06
CA SER A 752 -10.16 -6.33 -2.10
C SER A 752 -10.63 -6.80 -3.47
N ALA A 753 -10.14 -6.16 -4.55
CA ALA A 753 -10.52 -6.51 -5.92
C ALA A 753 -10.06 -7.91 -6.38
N ALA A 754 -9.01 -8.45 -5.77
CA ALA A 754 -8.45 -9.76 -6.10
C ALA A 754 -8.51 -10.70 -4.88
N PRO A 755 -8.70 -12.01 -5.10
CA PRO A 755 -8.93 -13.00 -4.04
C PRO A 755 -7.80 -13.09 -3.00
N TRP A 756 -6.55 -12.90 -3.42
CA TRP A 756 -5.37 -12.87 -2.53
C TRP A 756 -4.65 -11.52 -2.55
N GLY A 757 -5.38 -10.44 -2.83
CA GLY A 757 -4.84 -9.08 -2.85
C GLY A 757 -3.69 -8.92 -3.85
N SER A 758 -2.55 -8.45 -3.36
CA SER A 758 -1.33 -8.27 -4.17
C SER A 758 -0.45 -9.52 -4.13
N ALA A 759 -0.86 -10.57 -4.83
CA ALA A 759 -0.25 -11.90 -4.70
C ALA A 759 1.23 -11.95 -5.12
N SER A 760 1.68 -11.13 -6.09
CA SER A 760 3.07 -11.19 -6.60
C SER A 760 4.14 -10.70 -5.63
N ILE A 761 3.77 -10.07 -4.52
CA ILE A 761 4.70 -9.63 -3.46
C ILE A 761 4.71 -10.56 -2.24
N LEU A 762 3.81 -11.55 -2.16
CA LEU A 762 3.86 -12.60 -1.14
C LEU A 762 5.14 -13.46 -1.17
N PRO A 763 5.77 -13.72 -2.35
CA PRO A 763 7.07 -14.37 -2.41
C PRO A 763 8.17 -13.73 -1.55
N ILE A 764 8.12 -12.42 -1.30
CA ILE A 764 9.11 -11.71 -0.46
C ILE A 764 9.05 -12.25 0.97
N SER A 765 7.86 -12.24 1.58
CA SER A 765 7.67 -12.75 2.93
C SER A 765 7.87 -14.26 3.03
N TRP A 766 7.51 -15.01 1.97
CA TRP A 766 7.81 -16.45 1.88
C TRP A 766 9.33 -16.67 1.90
N MET A 767 10.10 -15.92 1.11
CA MET A 767 11.56 -16.02 1.04
C MET A 767 12.18 -15.68 2.40
N TYR A 768 11.76 -14.59 3.03
CA TYR A 768 12.23 -14.22 4.37
C TYR A 768 12.04 -15.34 5.39
N ILE A 769 10.82 -15.90 5.49
CA ILE A 769 10.53 -16.97 6.44
C ILE A 769 11.28 -18.27 6.09
N ALA A 770 11.40 -18.61 4.80
CA ALA A 770 12.12 -19.79 4.36
C ALA A 770 13.63 -19.71 4.68
N MET A 771 14.23 -18.52 4.55
CA MET A 771 15.65 -18.29 4.81
C MET A 771 15.97 -18.05 6.30
N MET A 772 14.99 -17.61 7.08
CA MET A 772 15.15 -17.39 8.52
C MET A 772 14.75 -18.61 9.35
N GLY A 773 13.77 -19.41 8.93
CA GLY A 773 13.30 -20.57 9.71
C GLY A 773 12.95 -20.21 11.17
N PRO A 774 13.23 -21.12 12.14
CA PRO A 774 13.07 -20.82 13.56
C PRO A 774 13.92 -19.65 14.08
N GLN A 775 14.97 -19.25 13.35
CA GLN A 775 15.84 -18.11 13.70
C GLN A 775 15.15 -16.75 13.53
N LEU A 776 13.88 -16.70 13.14
CA LEU A 776 13.07 -15.49 13.25
C LEU A 776 13.03 -14.92 14.68
N ALA A 777 13.16 -15.77 15.71
CA ALA A 777 13.27 -15.31 17.10
C ALA A 777 14.49 -14.40 17.29
N ASP A 778 15.64 -14.73 16.68
CA ASP A 778 16.86 -13.93 16.77
C ASP A 778 16.67 -12.51 16.21
N ALA A 779 15.87 -12.34 15.15
CA ALA A 779 15.55 -11.02 14.61
C ALA A 779 14.78 -10.17 15.63
N SER A 780 13.73 -10.73 16.24
CA SER A 780 12.98 -10.03 17.30
C SER A 780 13.86 -9.68 18.50
N GLU A 781 14.74 -10.60 18.92
CA GLU A 781 15.67 -10.37 20.03
C GLU A 781 16.64 -9.23 19.74
N VAL A 782 17.18 -9.16 18.53
CA VAL A 782 18.14 -8.12 18.12
C VAL A 782 17.44 -6.78 17.90
N ALA A 783 16.20 -6.76 17.39
CA ALA A 783 15.40 -5.53 17.32
C ALA A 783 15.18 -4.92 18.72
N ILE A 784 14.84 -5.75 19.72
CA ILE A 784 14.70 -5.32 21.12
C ILE A 784 16.05 -4.84 21.68
N LEU A 785 17.14 -5.55 21.40
CA LEU A 785 18.49 -5.16 21.81
C LEU A 785 18.88 -3.79 21.24
N ALA A 786 18.66 -3.56 19.95
CA ALA A 786 18.97 -2.30 19.27
C ALA A 786 18.16 -1.13 19.84
N ALA A 787 16.86 -1.31 20.08
CA ALA A 787 16.01 -0.28 20.67
C ALA A 787 16.42 0.08 22.10
N ASN A 788 16.72 -0.93 22.94
CA ASN A 788 17.19 -0.70 24.30
C ASN A 788 18.59 -0.08 24.33
N TYR A 789 19.47 -0.44 23.40
CA TYR A 789 20.77 0.20 23.22
C TYR A 789 20.62 1.69 22.93
N LEU A 790 19.80 2.06 21.94
CA LEU A 790 19.51 3.46 21.62
C LEU A 790 18.90 4.20 22.82
N ALA A 791 17.86 3.63 23.44
CA ALA A 791 17.18 4.22 24.58
C ALA A 791 18.16 4.51 25.74
N ARG A 792 19.03 3.54 26.09
CA ARG A 792 20.04 3.69 27.13
C ARG A 792 20.97 4.87 26.87
N HIS A 793 21.49 4.96 25.64
CA HIS A 793 22.48 5.98 25.27
C HIS A 793 21.88 7.38 25.09
N LEU A 794 20.59 7.49 24.76
CA LEU A 794 19.91 8.78 24.55
C LEU A 794 19.18 9.29 25.80
N SER A 795 18.82 8.42 26.75
CA SER A 795 18.02 8.76 27.95
C SER A 795 18.52 9.96 28.76
N GLY A 796 19.84 10.16 28.85
CA GLY A 796 20.43 11.30 29.58
C GLY A 796 20.32 12.64 28.86
N ALA A 797 20.13 12.63 27.53
CA ALA A 797 19.99 13.80 26.68
C ALA A 797 18.53 14.11 26.36
N PHE A 798 17.76 13.06 26.08
CA PHE A 798 16.33 13.08 25.77
C PHE A 798 15.65 12.01 26.62
N PRO A 799 14.78 12.39 27.59
CA PRO A 799 14.09 11.42 28.42
C PRO A 799 13.31 10.39 27.56
N VAL A 800 13.42 9.12 27.92
CA VAL A 800 12.57 8.06 27.37
C VAL A 800 11.21 8.16 28.06
N LEU A 801 10.16 8.41 27.29
CA LEU A 801 8.85 8.77 27.85
C LEU A 801 8.16 7.61 28.56
N TYR A 802 8.24 6.41 27.98
CA TYR A 802 7.61 5.20 28.51
C TYR A 802 8.60 4.05 28.53
N THR A 803 8.55 3.27 29.61
CA THR A 803 9.32 2.03 29.77
C THR A 803 8.46 0.97 30.44
N GLY A 804 8.62 -0.28 30.02
CA GLY A 804 8.00 -1.42 30.66
C GLY A 804 8.79 -1.92 31.87
N ARG A 805 8.58 -3.20 32.19
CA ARG A 805 9.27 -3.92 33.26
C ARG A 805 10.80 -3.75 33.16
N ASN A 806 11.44 -3.56 34.32
CA ASN A 806 12.90 -3.36 34.43
C ASN A 806 13.44 -2.20 33.59
N GLU A 807 12.64 -1.14 33.38
CA GLU A 807 13.00 0.03 32.58
C GLU A 807 13.38 -0.31 31.13
N ARG A 808 12.82 -1.40 30.58
CA ARG A 808 13.07 -1.86 29.21
C ARG A 808 12.00 -1.37 28.26
N VAL A 809 12.40 -1.12 27.02
CA VAL A 809 11.48 -0.91 25.88
C VAL A 809 11.39 -2.18 25.05
N ALA A 810 10.40 -2.25 24.15
CA ALA A 810 10.27 -3.33 23.18
C ALA A 810 11.22 -3.12 21.99
N HIS A 811 10.69 -3.05 20.77
CA HIS A 811 11.44 -2.83 19.52
C HIS A 811 11.57 -1.34 19.15
N GLU A 812 10.94 -0.44 19.89
CA GLU A 812 10.94 1.00 19.65
C GLU A 812 10.88 1.79 20.97
N CYS A 813 11.27 3.06 20.95
CA CYS A 813 11.16 3.95 22.12
C CYS A 813 10.71 5.37 21.73
N ILE A 814 10.15 6.10 22.70
CA ILE A 814 9.73 7.50 22.52
C ILE A 814 10.66 8.43 23.28
N LEU A 815 11.27 9.38 22.57
CA LEU A 815 12.10 10.45 23.12
C LEU A 815 11.24 11.70 23.35
N ASP A 816 11.22 12.21 24.58
CA ASP A 816 10.43 13.38 24.96
C ASP A 816 11.20 14.69 24.77
N LEU A 817 10.79 15.47 23.76
CA LEU A 817 11.36 16.78 23.47
C LEU A 817 10.53 17.94 24.07
N ARG A 818 9.35 17.66 24.64
CA ARG A 818 8.45 18.71 25.16
C ARG A 818 9.08 19.57 26.26
N PRO A 819 9.84 19.01 27.23
CA PRO A 819 10.57 19.82 28.20
C PRO A 819 11.60 20.75 27.55
N LEU A 820 12.32 20.26 26.54
CA LEU A 820 13.30 21.06 25.80
C LEU A 820 12.63 22.20 25.03
N LYS A 821 11.49 21.92 24.39
CA LYS A 821 10.68 22.93 23.70
C LYS A 821 10.20 24.02 24.64
N ALA A 822 9.72 23.67 25.83
CA ALA A 822 9.28 24.64 26.83
C ALA A 822 10.44 25.54 27.31
N LEU A 823 11.66 25.00 27.41
CA LEU A 823 12.83 25.74 27.88
C LEU A 823 13.51 26.60 26.80
N THR A 824 13.49 26.15 25.54
CA THR A 824 14.35 26.71 24.49
C THR A 824 13.60 27.20 23.24
N GLY A 825 12.34 26.80 23.06
CA GLY A 825 11.59 27.02 21.80
C GLY A 825 12.01 26.11 20.65
N ILE A 826 13.00 25.23 20.84
CA ILE A 826 13.37 24.21 19.84
C ILE A 826 12.36 23.07 19.86
N THR A 827 11.84 22.74 18.68
CA THR A 827 10.77 21.76 18.50
C THR A 827 11.31 20.42 18.00
N GLU A 828 10.48 19.41 18.08
CA GLU A 828 10.69 18.10 17.45
C GLU A 828 10.86 18.20 15.93
N GLU A 829 10.19 19.16 15.28
CA GLU A 829 10.36 19.43 13.85
C GLU A 829 11.74 20.01 13.56
N ASP A 830 12.25 20.91 14.39
CA ASP A 830 13.61 21.46 14.24
C ASP A 830 14.67 20.36 14.32
N VAL A 831 14.52 19.42 15.26
CA VAL A 831 15.39 18.24 15.37
C VAL A 831 15.26 17.32 14.15
N ALA A 832 14.02 17.06 13.70
CA ALA A 832 13.77 16.24 12.53
C ALA A 832 14.42 16.81 11.26
N LYS A 833 14.32 18.13 11.04
CA LYS A 833 14.99 18.80 9.92
C LYS A 833 16.50 18.82 10.08
N ARG A 834 17.00 19.00 11.30
CA ARG A 834 18.44 19.01 11.57
C ARG A 834 19.10 17.66 11.32
N LEU A 835 18.42 16.55 11.61
CA LEU A 835 18.92 15.19 11.30
C LEU A 835 19.25 14.99 9.81
N MET A 836 18.57 15.70 8.91
CA MET A 836 18.88 15.64 7.47
C MET A 836 20.31 16.11 7.18
N ASP A 837 20.80 17.10 7.92
CA ASP A 837 22.16 17.62 7.76
C ASP A 837 23.21 16.61 8.23
N TYR A 838 22.85 15.72 9.16
CA TYR A 838 23.63 14.56 9.62
C TYR A 838 23.47 13.33 8.71
N GLY A 839 22.69 13.45 7.63
CA GLY A 839 22.47 12.36 6.68
C GLY A 839 21.50 11.29 7.18
N PHE A 840 20.52 11.66 8.01
CA PHE A 840 19.47 10.77 8.48
C PHE A 840 18.08 11.27 8.09
N HIS A 841 17.18 10.32 7.78
CA HIS A 841 15.75 10.58 7.85
C HIS A 841 15.32 10.66 9.32
N ALA A 842 14.38 11.54 9.64
CA ALA A 842 13.87 11.67 10.99
C ALA A 842 13.09 10.40 11.44
N PRO A 843 13.07 10.09 12.75
CA PRO A 843 12.13 9.14 13.33
C PRO A 843 10.67 9.58 13.15
N THR A 844 9.73 8.74 13.59
CA THR A 844 8.29 9.08 13.55
C THR A 844 8.04 10.26 14.47
N MET A 845 7.39 11.30 13.94
CA MET A 845 7.27 12.60 14.60
C MET A 845 5.85 12.84 15.12
N SER A 846 5.73 13.28 16.38
CA SER A 846 4.47 13.71 17.00
C SER A 846 3.33 12.68 17.01
N PHE A 847 3.67 11.39 16.92
CA PHE A 847 2.77 10.27 17.09
C PHE A 847 3.51 9.13 17.83
N PRO A 848 2.86 8.43 18.79
CA PRO A 848 1.50 8.65 19.30
C PRO A 848 1.35 9.87 20.22
N VAL A 849 2.45 10.46 20.69
CA VAL A 849 2.43 11.64 21.56
C VAL A 849 2.87 12.89 20.79
N PRO A 850 2.06 13.97 20.76
CA PRO A 850 2.47 15.22 20.14
C PRO A 850 3.73 15.83 20.80
N GLY A 851 4.68 16.28 19.99
CA GLY A 851 5.92 16.91 20.49
C GLY A 851 7.06 15.95 20.80
N THR A 852 6.96 14.68 20.41
CA THR A 852 7.97 13.64 20.66
C THR A 852 8.51 13.04 19.37
N LEU A 853 9.57 12.24 19.48
CA LEU A 853 10.11 11.40 18.39
C LEU A 853 10.05 9.92 18.79
N MET A 854 9.49 9.07 17.95
CA MET A 854 9.42 7.62 18.15
C MET A 854 10.41 6.91 17.21
N VAL A 855 11.33 6.17 17.82
CA VAL A 855 12.55 5.64 17.20
C VAL A 855 12.50 4.11 17.19
N GLU A 856 12.55 3.51 16.00
CA GLU A 856 12.61 2.06 15.80
C GLU A 856 13.81 1.72 14.89
N PRO A 857 14.91 1.14 15.42
CA PRO A 857 16.10 0.83 14.62
C PRO A 857 15.99 -0.44 13.77
N THR A 858 15.13 -1.37 14.17
CA THR A 858 15.09 -2.75 13.66
C THR A 858 16.36 -3.57 13.95
N GLU A 859 16.33 -4.83 13.57
CA GLU A 859 17.43 -5.78 13.71
C GLU A 859 18.50 -5.67 12.61
N SER A 860 18.20 -4.98 11.50
CA SER A 860 19.04 -4.96 10.30
C SER A 860 20.13 -3.90 10.32
N GLU A 861 20.11 -3.00 11.29
CA GLU A 861 21.06 -1.89 11.37
C GLU A 861 22.26 -2.25 12.24
N SER A 862 23.47 -2.09 11.68
CA SER A 862 24.72 -2.38 12.39
C SER A 862 24.89 -1.50 13.62
N LYS A 863 25.67 -1.96 14.60
CA LYS A 863 25.98 -1.14 15.78
C LYS A 863 26.64 0.19 15.38
N ALA A 864 27.50 0.19 14.35
CA ALA A 864 28.12 1.41 13.84
C ALA A 864 27.08 2.44 13.34
N GLU A 865 25.99 2.01 12.73
CA GLU A 865 24.91 2.90 12.27
C GLU A 865 24.08 3.43 13.44
N LEU A 866 23.81 2.58 14.45
CA LEU A 866 23.17 3.01 15.70
C LEU A 866 24.01 4.05 16.42
N ASP A 867 25.33 3.84 16.52
CA ASP A 867 26.28 4.78 17.14
C ASP A 867 26.31 6.12 16.38
N ARG A 868 26.23 6.10 15.04
CA ARG A 868 26.13 7.33 14.23
C ARG A 868 24.87 8.11 14.56
N PHE A 869 23.72 7.44 14.64
CA PHE A 869 22.45 8.09 14.98
C PHE A 869 22.47 8.64 16.42
N ILE A 870 23.01 7.87 17.38
CA ILE A 870 23.23 8.35 18.76
C ILE A 870 24.12 9.60 18.75
N GLY A 871 25.24 9.56 18.03
CA GLY A 871 26.16 10.68 17.90
C GLY A 871 25.50 11.94 17.33
N ALA A 872 24.69 11.79 16.27
CA ALA A 872 23.92 12.88 15.68
C ALA A 872 22.93 13.48 16.69
N MET A 873 22.15 12.65 17.38
CA MET A 873 21.18 13.11 18.39
C MET A 873 21.87 13.82 19.57
N LEU A 874 22.98 13.29 20.08
CA LEU A 874 23.75 13.93 21.16
C LEU A 874 24.40 15.24 20.71
N SER A 875 24.85 15.31 19.46
CA SER A 875 25.36 16.55 18.86
C SER A 875 24.27 17.60 18.75
N ILE A 876 23.08 17.22 18.26
CA ILE A 876 21.88 18.07 18.25
C ILE A 876 21.50 18.52 19.66
N ARG A 877 21.62 17.65 20.68
CA ARG A 877 21.39 18.06 22.08
C ARG A 877 22.35 19.17 22.52
N ALA A 878 23.62 19.08 22.11
CA ALA A 878 24.61 20.12 22.37
C ALA A 878 24.28 21.43 21.63
N GLU A 879 23.80 21.36 20.39
CA GLU A 879 23.27 22.53 19.66
C GLU A 879 22.11 23.20 20.40
N ILE A 880 21.18 22.41 20.96
CA ILE A 880 20.09 22.93 21.80
C ILE A 880 20.64 23.63 23.06
N ASN A 881 21.72 23.12 23.66
CA ASN A 881 22.36 23.77 24.81
C ASN A 881 22.98 25.12 24.44
N GLU A 882 23.55 25.28 23.25
CA GLU A 882 24.06 26.58 22.79
C GLU A 882 22.94 27.63 22.69
N VAL A 883 21.75 27.23 22.25
CA VAL A 883 20.55 28.08 22.27
C VAL A 883 20.09 28.35 23.70
N GLN A 884 19.98 27.32 24.53
CA GLN A 884 19.54 27.43 25.93
C GLN A 884 20.43 28.36 26.76
N ASN A 885 21.75 28.33 26.52
CA ASN A 885 22.74 29.16 27.21
C ASN A 885 22.83 30.58 26.63
N GLY A 886 22.16 30.87 25.53
CA GLY A 886 22.19 32.17 24.85
C GLY A 886 23.45 32.43 24.01
N ASN A 887 24.26 31.40 23.74
CA ASN A 887 25.43 31.50 22.86
C ASN A 887 25.02 31.60 21.39
N TRP A 888 23.89 30.97 21.03
CA TRP A 888 23.24 31.13 19.73
C TRP A 888 21.89 31.84 19.85
N PRO A 889 21.55 32.72 18.89
CA PRO A 889 20.22 33.31 18.84
C PRO A 889 19.12 32.24 18.72
N ALA A 890 17.99 32.44 19.40
CA ALA A 890 16.89 31.48 19.42
C ALA A 890 16.27 31.19 18.03
N GLU A 891 16.26 32.19 17.16
CA GLU A 891 15.67 32.11 15.81
C GLU A 891 16.70 31.94 14.68
N GLU A 892 17.98 32.19 14.95
CA GLU A 892 19.06 32.14 13.95
C GLU A 892 20.18 31.19 14.40
N ASN A 893 19.94 29.90 14.25
CA ASN A 893 20.87 28.82 14.61
C ASN A 893 20.74 27.63 13.63
N PRO A 894 21.62 26.62 13.69
CA PRO A 894 21.55 25.48 12.77
C PRO A 894 20.22 24.72 12.82
N LEU A 895 19.59 24.61 13.99
CA LEU A 895 18.32 23.88 14.18
C LEU A 895 17.16 24.58 13.46
N LYS A 896 17.04 25.91 13.60
CA LYS A 896 16.03 26.72 12.89
C LYS A 896 16.34 26.90 11.41
N GLY A 897 17.63 26.90 11.04
CA GLY A 897 18.10 27.04 9.66
C GLY A 897 18.06 25.75 8.83
N ALA A 898 17.87 24.59 9.48
CA ALA A 898 17.86 23.29 8.83
C ALA A 898 16.56 23.01 8.03
N PRO A 899 16.64 22.21 6.95
CA PRO A 899 17.87 21.64 6.40
C PRO A 899 18.67 22.63 5.55
N HIS A 900 19.97 22.37 5.40
CA HIS A 900 20.89 23.19 4.62
C HIS A 900 21.16 22.57 3.24
N THR A 901 20.92 23.35 2.19
CA THR A 901 21.02 22.88 0.81
C THR A 901 22.35 23.29 0.17
N LEU A 902 22.68 22.68 -0.99
CA LEU A 902 23.82 23.12 -1.81
C LEU A 902 23.69 24.60 -2.22
N ALA A 903 22.45 25.08 -2.40
CA ALA A 903 22.19 26.48 -2.72
C ALA A 903 22.58 27.42 -1.58
N ASP A 904 22.55 26.97 -0.31
CA ASP A 904 22.94 27.82 0.83
C ASP A 904 24.43 28.11 0.84
N ILE A 905 25.25 27.10 0.58
CA ILE A 905 26.71 27.21 0.65
C ILE A 905 27.35 27.84 -0.59
N THR A 906 26.60 27.90 -1.70
CA THR A 906 27.01 28.59 -2.93
C THR A 906 26.55 30.05 -2.97
N GLY A 907 25.72 30.47 -2.02
CA GLY A 907 25.26 31.85 -1.84
C GLY A 907 26.07 32.65 -0.80
N VAL A 908 25.51 33.79 -0.36
CA VAL A 908 26.09 34.61 0.71
C VAL A 908 25.78 33.97 2.07
N TRP A 909 26.81 33.62 2.83
CA TRP A 909 26.66 33.05 4.16
C TRP A 909 26.67 34.12 5.25
N ALA A 910 25.48 34.59 5.65
CA ALA A 910 25.29 35.58 6.72
C ALA A 910 24.58 34.95 7.92
N ARG A 911 25.15 33.87 8.47
CA ARG A 911 24.59 33.12 9.61
C ARG A 911 25.62 33.10 10.76
N PRO A 912 25.18 33.04 12.04
CA PRO A 912 26.08 33.10 13.21
C PRO A 912 26.83 31.80 13.52
N TYR A 913 26.79 30.83 12.60
CA TYR A 913 27.47 29.53 12.67
C TYR A 913 28.17 29.26 11.33
N SER A 914 29.16 28.38 11.32
CA SER A 914 29.96 28.11 10.11
C SER A 914 29.22 27.21 9.10
N ILE A 915 29.67 27.26 7.84
CA ILE A 915 29.22 26.31 6.81
C ILE A 915 29.51 24.87 7.25
N GLU A 916 30.69 24.62 7.82
CA GLU A 916 31.09 23.28 8.29
C GLU A 916 30.12 22.74 9.34
N GLN A 917 29.72 23.58 10.31
CA GLN A 917 28.70 23.23 11.31
C GLN A 917 27.36 22.92 10.63
N ALA A 918 26.99 23.67 9.59
CA ALA A 918 25.72 23.49 8.91
C ALA A 918 25.64 22.19 8.10
N VAL A 919 26.61 21.93 7.22
CA VAL A 919 26.48 20.88 6.19
C VAL A 919 27.32 19.62 6.45
N THR A 920 28.34 19.69 7.30
CA THR A 920 29.22 18.56 7.61
C THR A 920 29.49 18.46 9.11
N PRO A 921 28.44 18.33 9.94
CA PRO A 921 28.57 18.41 11.39
C PRO A 921 29.34 17.23 12.01
N ASP A 922 29.55 16.14 11.27
CA ASP A 922 30.30 14.98 11.74
C ASP A 922 31.31 14.45 10.70
N ALA A 923 32.09 13.44 11.08
CA ALA A 923 33.09 12.84 10.19
C ALA A 923 32.46 12.05 9.03
N HIS A 924 31.28 11.48 9.22
CA HIS A 924 30.60 10.68 8.19
C HIS A 924 30.14 11.58 7.05
N THR A 925 29.42 12.65 7.35
CA THR A 925 28.91 13.63 6.37
C THR A 925 30.01 14.35 5.61
N LYS A 926 31.22 14.47 6.17
CA LYS A 926 32.42 14.94 5.43
C LYS A 926 32.87 13.96 4.36
N ALA A 927 32.73 12.65 4.59
CA ALA A 927 33.14 11.61 3.67
C ALA A 927 32.02 11.23 2.67
N HIS A 928 30.78 11.17 3.16
CA HIS A 928 29.59 10.70 2.44
C HIS A 928 28.43 11.66 2.73
N LYS A 929 28.29 12.71 1.91
CA LYS A 929 27.23 13.71 2.08
C LYS A 929 26.00 13.36 1.25
N TYR A 930 24.88 13.15 1.91
CA TYR A 930 23.56 13.34 1.29
C TYR A 930 23.15 14.81 1.36
N TRP A 931 22.61 15.35 0.27
CA TRP A 931 22.18 16.74 0.18
C TRP A 931 20.65 16.84 0.19
N PRO A 932 20.05 17.50 1.20
CA PRO A 932 18.67 17.96 1.10
C PRO A 932 18.50 18.84 -0.14
N VAL A 933 17.45 18.59 -0.91
CA VAL A 933 17.28 19.18 -2.25
C VAL A 933 16.63 20.56 -2.18
N VAL A 934 15.78 20.76 -1.19
CA VAL A 934 15.09 22.02 -0.90
C VAL A 934 15.26 22.37 0.56
N ASN A 935 15.16 23.67 0.89
CA ASN A 935 15.14 24.10 2.28
C ASN A 935 13.80 23.71 2.94
N ARG A 936 13.63 24.06 4.22
CA ARG A 936 12.44 23.72 5.00
C ARG A 936 11.16 24.14 4.25
N VAL A 937 10.25 23.19 4.05
CA VAL A 937 9.01 23.41 3.27
C VAL A 937 7.97 24.16 4.10
N ASP A 938 7.32 25.16 3.51
CA ASP A 938 6.21 25.89 4.14
C ASP A 938 4.91 25.08 4.03
N ASN A 939 4.56 24.37 5.11
CA ASN A 939 3.34 23.56 5.13
C ASN A 939 2.07 24.43 5.03
N VAL A 940 2.02 25.58 5.72
CA VAL A 940 0.82 26.42 5.80
C VAL A 940 0.52 27.10 4.47
N TYR A 941 1.56 27.56 3.76
CA TYR A 941 1.40 28.16 2.43
C TYR A 941 0.77 27.19 1.43
N GLY A 942 1.27 25.95 1.36
CA GLY A 942 0.76 24.95 0.41
C GLY A 942 -0.72 24.59 0.64
N ASP A 943 -1.16 24.48 1.91
CA ASP A 943 -2.57 24.19 2.21
C ASP A 943 -3.50 25.39 1.92
N ARG A 944 -2.99 26.63 2.01
CA ARG A 944 -3.73 27.85 1.66
C ARG A 944 -3.79 28.10 0.16
N ASN A 945 -2.77 27.68 -0.58
CA ASN A 945 -2.60 27.87 -2.02
C ASN A 945 -2.54 26.51 -2.72
N LEU A 946 -3.59 25.70 -2.51
CA LEU A 946 -3.60 24.32 -2.96
C LEU A 946 -3.43 24.24 -4.48
N PHE A 947 -2.33 23.62 -4.92
CA PHE A 947 -2.04 23.32 -6.31
C PHE A 947 -1.49 21.89 -6.41
N CYS A 948 -2.21 21.01 -7.10
CA CYS A 948 -2.01 19.55 -7.04
C CYS A 948 -1.74 18.93 -8.42
N ALA A 949 -1.15 19.72 -9.32
CA ALA A 949 -0.84 19.35 -10.69
C ALA A 949 0.64 19.68 -10.98
N CYS A 950 1.19 19.28 -12.13
CA CYS A 950 2.57 19.62 -12.50
C CYS A 950 2.72 21.14 -12.59
N VAL A 951 3.79 21.68 -12.00
CA VAL A 951 4.07 23.12 -11.98
C VAL A 951 4.37 23.61 -13.41
N PRO A 952 3.72 24.69 -13.90
CA PRO A 952 4.04 25.28 -15.19
C PRO A 952 5.54 25.57 -15.33
N VAL A 953 6.12 25.29 -16.49
CA VAL A 953 7.57 25.47 -16.70
C VAL A 953 8.05 26.90 -16.47
N ASP A 954 7.21 27.90 -16.72
CA ASP A 954 7.53 29.30 -16.46
C ASP A 954 7.64 29.64 -14.96
N ASP A 955 7.02 28.86 -14.07
CA ASP A 955 7.12 29.05 -12.61
C ASP A 955 8.40 28.44 -12.01
N TYR A 956 9.18 27.69 -12.81
CA TYR A 956 10.53 27.24 -12.46
C TYR A 956 11.65 28.22 -12.87
N ARG A 957 11.31 29.29 -13.61
CA ARG A 957 12.24 30.33 -14.10
C ARG A 957 12.23 31.53 -13.17
#